data_AF-A0AAV6R799-F1
#
_entry.id   AF-A0AAV6R799-F1
#
_cell.length_a   1.000
_cell.length_b   1.000
_cell.length_c   1.000
_cell.angle_alpha   90.00
_cell.angle_beta   90.00
_cell.angle_gamma   90.00
#
_symmetry.space_group_name_H-M   'P 1'
#
loop_
_entity.id
_entity.type
_entity.pdbx_description
1 polymer ?
#
loop_
_entity_poly.entity_id
_entity_poly.type
_entity_poly.pdbx_seq_one_letter_code
_entity_poly.pdbx_strand_id
1 'polypeptide(L)'
;MATARTESVGTVVMGLNKQNGQLRGQTKPASVQPAPMTQGKALGLPQKDGGGIKFGDDWKQSLKLPPKDTRVKTSDVTSTKGNEFEDYCLKRELLMGIFEMGWEKPSPIQEESIPIALSGRDILARAKNGTGKSGAYLIPLLERIDLKKDHIQAMVMVPTRELALQVSQICIQISKHLGGVKVMATTGGTNLRDDIMRLDETVHVVIATPGRILDLIKKGVAKVDRVQMMVMDEADKLLSQDFVVLIEDIISFLAKNRQILLYSATFPISVQKFMAKHLQKPYEINLMEELTLKGITQFYAYVTERQKVHCLNTLFSRLQINQSIIFCNSTQRVELLAKKITQLGYSCFYIHAKMMQEYRNRVFHDFRNGLCRNLVCTDLFTRGIDIQAVNVVINFDFPKNAETYLHRIGRSGRFGHLGLAINLITSEDRFNLKTIEEQLVTDIKPIPSSIDKSLYVAEYHSGSGDCDVEEQQLNPIQGVIRIISEEMDRKRVSIEVWAGLTRHHDFIGATAINFRLHRPLDITTMGSVLAASSPNPPPPATGGTAASGLTVPPGFGMPSVSPVISPTGAALGQQETENPLPNPGAFDECHRKCKEVFPMQMEGVRLVVNKGLSNHFQVNHNVMLSTMGDSTYRFGATYVGSKQTGPAELFPVMVGDMDNSGSLNAQIIHQITKRIRSKVAFQTQQNKFVNWQGDAEFRGEDFTATVTLGNPDVLVGSGIVVTHYLQSITPALALGGELVYHHRPGEEGTVMSFVGRYTGNNYIATLTLGSAGAHASYYHKANDQLQVGVELEASSRMQDTSVSFGYQLDMPKANLLFKGSIDSNWVVGATLEKKLLPLPLSLVLCTFLNHSKNKFQCGFGATIG
;
A
#
# COMPACT_ATOMS: atom_id res chain seq x y z
N MET A 1 3.86 48.81 -51.41
CA MET A 1 4.75 47.63 -51.28
C MET A 1 4.05 46.65 -50.35
N ALA A 2 3.37 45.65 -50.91
CA ALA A 2 3.92 44.32 -51.24
C ALA A 2 3.64 43.35 -50.07
N THR A 3 2.48 42.68 -50.05
CA THR A 3 2.25 41.27 -50.49
C THR A 3 2.78 40.21 -49.50
N ALA A 4 2.17 39.06 -49.21
CA ALA A 4 0.80 38.49 -49.34
C ALA A 4 0.80 37.16 -48.51
N ARG A 5 -0.26 36.36 -48.30
CA ARG A 5 -1.69 36.35 -48.70
C ARG A 5 -2.44 35.47 -47.67
N THR A 6 -3.69 35.78 -47.31
CA THR A 6 -4.55 34.89 -46.49
C THR A 6 -6.02 34.98 -46.91
N GLU A 7 -6.44 34.06 -47.77
CA GLU A 7 -7.82 33.80 -48.20
C GLU A 7 -7.90 32.33 -48.65
N SER A 8 -9.03 31.60 -48.65
CA SER A 8 -10.24 31.49 -47.80
C SER A 8 -11.26 30.59 -48.56
N VAL A 9 -12.28 30.08 -47.88
CA VAL A 9 -13.52 29.47 -48.44
C VAL A 9 -13.40 28.09 -49.13
N GLY A 10 -14.36 27.19 -48.86
CA GLY A 10 -14.46 25.87 -49.52
C GLY A 10 -15.52 24.89 -48.98
N THR A 11 -16.75 25.36 -48.73
CA THR A 11 -17.91 24.51 -48.33
C THR A 11 -18.52 23.80 -49.57
N VAL A 12 -19.50 22.88 -49.37
CA VAL A 12 -20.50 22.33 -50.35
C VAL A 12 -20.12 20.99 -51.02
N VAL A 13 -20.97 19.95 -51.24
CA VAL A 13 -22.30 19.48 -50.70
C VAL A 13 -22.46 17.96 -51.01
N MET A 14 -23.47 17.33 -50.40
CA MET A 14 -24.08 16.00 -50.65
C MET A 14 -24.01 15.38 -52.07
N GLY A 15 -24.13 14.03 -52.15
CA GLY A 15 -24.61 13.34 -53.35
C GLY A 15 -24.76 11.80 -53.25
N LEU A 16 -26.00 11.30 -53.18
CA LEU A 16 -26.39 9.88 -53.42
C LEU A 16 -26.06 9.47 -54.89
N ASN A 17 -26.05 8.21 -55.36
CA ASN A 17 -27.03 7.12 -55.15
C ASN A 17 -26.59 5.75 -55.77
N LYS A 18 -27.45 4.73 -55.64
CA LYS A 18 -27.34 3.30 -56.01
C LYS A 18 -27.30 2.94 -57.51
N GLN A 19 -26.77 1.74 -57.82
CA GLN A 19 -27.34 0.67 -58.69
C GLN A 19 -26.77 -0.69 -58.21
N ASN A 20 -27.51 -1.65 -57.65
CA ASN A 20 -28.50 -2.64 -58.17
C ASN A 20 -27.93 -3.92 -58.83
N GLY A 21 -28.24 -5.10 -58.25
CA GLY A 21 -27.93 -6.44 -58.80
C GLY A 21 -28.57 -7.60 -57.98
N GLN A 22 -29.02 -8.68 -58.62
CA GLN A 22 -29.95 -9.71 -58.08
C GLN A 22 -29.63 -11.13 -58.63
N LEU A 23 -30.13 -12.28 -58.13
CA LEU A 23 -31.10 -12.64 -57.07
C LEU A 23 -30.84 -14.10 -56.56
N ARG A 24 -31.61 -14.58 -55.56
CA ARG A 24 -31.65 -15.95 -54.96
C ARG A 24 -30.44 -16.32 -54.07
N GLY A 25 -30.55 -17.17 -53.03
CA GLY A 25 -31.69 -17.89 -52.45
C GLY A 25 -31.31 -18.58 -51.12
N GLN A 26 -32.29 -19.06 -50.32
CA GLN A 26 -32.09 -19.59 -48.97
C GLN A 26 -31.45 -21.00 -48.90
N THR A 27 -30.75 -21.31 -47.80
CA THR A 27 -30.77 -22.65 -47.14
C THR A 27 -30.25 -22.58 -45.70
N LYS A 28 -30.64 -23.54 -44.85
CA LYS A 28 -30.38 -23.59 -43.39
C LYS A 28 -29.02 -24.22 -43.05
N PRO A 29 -28.38 -23.88 -41.91
CA PRO A 29 -27.31 -24.69 -41.34
C PRO A 29 -27.88 -25.99 -40.72
N ALA A 30 -27.16 -27.10 -40.86
CA ALA A 30 -27.60 -28.42 -40.42
C ALA A 30 -26.99 -28.84 -39.08
N SER A 31 -27.77 -29.67 -38.37
CA SER A 31 -27.48 -30.34 -37.11
C SER A 31 -26.21 -31.21 -37.10
N VAL A 32 -25.53 -31.26 -35.97
CA VAL A 32 -24.64 -32.38 -35.57
C VAL A 32 -25.34 -33.16 -34.45
N GLN A 33 -25.49 -34.48 -34.61
CA GLN A 33 -26.02 -35.40 -33.60
C GLN A 33 -24.90 -36.19 -32.89
N PRO A 34 -25.11 -36.69 -31.66
CA PRO A 34 -24.10 -37.36 -30.84
C PRO A 34 -24.22 -38.89 -30.80
N ALA A 35 -23.15 -39.57 -30.35
CA ALA A 35 -23.16 -40.98 -29.93
C ALA A 35 -21.91 -41.31 -29.07
N PRO A 36 -21.91 -42.37 -28.22
CA PRO A 36 -23.02 -42.95 -27.46
C PRO A 36 -22.72 -43.08 -25.95
N MET A 37 -23.68 -43.62 -25.18
CA MET A 37 -23.63 -43.78 -23.72
C MET A 37 -22.68 -44.88 -23.20
N THR A 38 -22.26 -44.75 -21.95
CA THR A 38 -22.02 -45.90 -21.05
C THR A 38 -22.60 -45.58 -19.66
N GLN A 39 -23.12 -46.59 -18.95
CA GLN A 39 -24.10 -46.45 -17.86
C GLN A 39 -23.46 -46.19 -16.47
N GLY A 40 -24.18 -45.54 -15.54
CA GLY A 40 -23.73 -45.51 -14.14
C GLY A 40 -24.47 -44.61 -13.11
N LYS A 41 -25.68 -45.03 -12.68
CA LYS A 41 -26.41 -44.62 -11.44
C LYS A 41 -26.88 -43.16 -11.29
N ALA A 42 -28.14 -43.05 -10.83
CA ALA A 42 -28.83 -41.79 -10.52
C ALA A 42 -28.73 -41.42 -9.03
N LEU A 43 -28.82 -40.12 -8.74
CA LEU A 43 -29.22 -39.53 -7.46
C LEU A 43 -29.96 -38.21 -7.77
N GLY A 44 -31.09 -37.98 -7.09
CA GLY A 44 -32.12 -37.05 -7.55
C GLY A 44 -31.84 -35.55 -7.33
N LEU A 45 -32.50 -34.73 -8.14
CA LEU A 45 -32.62 -33.28 -7.95
C LEU A 45 -33.61 -32.99 -6.80
N PRO A 46 -33.28 -32.10 -5.84
CA PRO A 46 -34.26 -31.60 -4.89
C PRO A 46 -35.12 -30.49 -5.52
N GLN A 47 -36.45 -30.64 -5.43
CA GLN A 47 -37.42 -29.58 -5.73
C GLN A 47 -37.24 -28.39 -4.78
N LYS A 48 -37.38 -27.16 -5.32
CA LYS A 48 -37.48 -25.95 -4.50
C LYS A 48 -38.93 -25.72 -4.07
N ASP A 49 -39.31 -26.29 -2.94
CA ASP A 49 -40.53 -25.87 -2.23
C ASP A 49 -40.28 -24.57 -1.45
N GLY A 50 -41.30 -23.72 -1.40
CA GLY A 50 -41.30 -22.52 -0.56
C GLY A 50 -41.50 -22.90 0.90
N GLY A 51 -40.57 -22.50 1.77
CA GLY A 51 -40.63 -22.75 3.21
C GLY A 51 -40.50 -21.47 4.01
N GLY A 52 -41.52 -21.18 4.82
CA GLY A 52 -41.41 -20.21 5.92
C GLY A 52 -40.47 -20.74 7.02
N ILE A 53 -40.07 -19.84 7.92
CA ILE A 53 -39.06 -20.09 8.97
C ILE A 53 -39.47 -21.31 9.83
N LYS A 54 -38.65 -22.36 9.82
CA LYS A 54 -38.65 -23.38 10.87
C LYS A 54 -37.66 -22.96 11.95
N PHE A 55 -38.10 -22.98 13.20
CA PHE A 55 -37.21 -22.83 14.35
C PHE A 55 -36.21 -23.99 14.37
N GLY A 56 -34.90 -23.68 14.40
CA GLY A 56 -33.82 -24.67 14.53
C GLY A 56 -33.01 -24.99 13.26
N ASP A 57 -33.27 -24.36 12.11
CA ASP A 57 -32.35 -24.46 10.97
C ASP A 57 -31.04 -23.71 11.29
N ASP A 58 -29.92 -24.43 11.40
CA ASP A 58 -28.62 -23.89 11.80
C ASP A 58 -27.88 -23.17 10.65
N TRP A 59 -28.60 -22.37 9.87
CA TRP A 59 -28.07 -21.63 8.70
C TRP A 59 -26.90 -20.71 9.05
N LYS A 60 -26.82 -20.25 10.31
CA LYS A 60 -25.71 -19.48 10.87
C LYS A 60 -24.36 -20.19 10.73
N GLN A 61 -24.31 -21.54 10.83
CA GLN A 61 -23.08 -22.32 10.65
C GLN A 61 -22.52 -22.25 9.21
N SER A 62 -23.36 -21.96 8.22
CA SER A 62 -22.95 -21.87 6.81
C SER A 62 -22.34 -20.51 6.42
N LEU A 63 -22.40 -19.51 7.31
CA LEU A 63 -21.97 -18.15 7.02
C LEU A 63 -20.49 -17.92 7.38
N LYS A 64 -19.78 -17.21 6.50
CA LYS A 64 -18.43 -16.70 6.76
C LYS A 64 -18.52 -15.39 7.54
N LEU A 65 -18.62 -15.50 8.86
CA LEU A 65 -18.67 -14.34 9.75
C LEU A 65 -17.32 -13.60 9.78
N PRO A 66 -17.30 -12.26 9.87
CA PRO A 66 -16.09 -11.48 10.11
C PRO A 66 -15.55 -11.72 11.54
N PRO A 67 -14.25 -11.45 11.80
CA PRO A 67 -13.70 -11.56 13.14
C PRO A 67 -14.39 -10.60 14.12
N LYS A 68 -14.69 -11.09 15.34
CA LYS A 68 -15.40 -10.31 16.35
C LYS A 68 -14.56 -9.12 16.83
N ASP A 69 -15.17 -7.94 16.87
CA ASP A 69 -14.55 -6.73 17.40
C ASP A 69 -14.64 -6.70 18.94
N THR A 70 -13.52 -6.96 19.60
CA THR A 70 -13.35 -7.03 21.06
C THR A 70 -13.09 -5.68 21.72
N ARG A 71 -12.98 -4.58 20.96
CA ARG A 71 -12.71 -3.24 21.50
C ARG A 71 -13.88 -2.76 22.36
N VAL A 72 -13.58 -1.99 23.41
CA VAL A 72 -14.59 -1.37 24.28
C VAL A 72 -15.53 -0.47 23.46
N LYS A 73 -16.81 -0.52 23.81
CA LYS A 73 -17.91 0.25 23.20
C LYS A 73 -18.69 0.98 24.29
N THR A 74 -19.00 2.25 24.08
CA THR A 74 -19.78 3.08 25.02
C THR A 74 -21.24 2.63 25.13
N SER A 75 -21.88 3.04 26.24
CA SER A 75 -23.27 2.71 26.58
C SER A 75 -24.29 3.08 25.51
N ASP A 76 -24.06 4.13 24.74
CA ASP A 76 -24.95 4.51 23.62
C ASP A 76 -24.97 3.52 22.43
N VAL A 77 -24.08 2.52 22.43
CA VAL A 77 -24.09 1.38 21.49
C VAL A 77 -24.42 0.07 22.18
N THR A 78 -24.14 -0.09 23.48
CA THR A 78 -24.30 -1.35 24.23
C THR A 78 -25.56 -1.43 25.09
N SER A 79 -26.19 -0.30 25.45
CA SER A 79 -27.45 -0.26 26.22
C SER A 79 -28.66 -0.59 25.33
N THR A 80 -28.74 -1.85 24.91
CA THR A 80 -29.90 -2.44 24.21
C THR A 80 -30.93 -2.98 25.21
N LYS A 81 -32.20 -3.08 24.81
CA LYS A 81 -33.27 -3.69 25.63
C LYS A 81 -33.22 -5.23 25.64
N GLY A 82 -32.29 -5.82 24.87
CA GLY A 82 -32.01 -7.25 24.86
C GLY A 82 -32.58 -8.02 23.67
N ASN A 83 -33.20 -7.32 22.72
CA ASN A 83 -33.76 -7.96 21.51
C ASN A 83 -32.66 -8.38 20.53
N GLU A 84 -32.94 -9.43 19.75
CA GLU A 84 -32.12 -9.93 18.65
C GLU A 84 -32.73 -9.53 17.29
N PHE A 85 -31.94 -9.57 16.21
CA PHE A 85 -32.46 -9.25 14.87
C PHE A 85 -33.58 -10.19 14.40
N GLU A 86 -33.64 -11.41 14.93
CA GLU A 86 -34.65 -12.42 14.60
C GLU A 86 -36.04 -12.05 15.14
N ASP A 87 -36.12 -11.28 16.23
CA ASP A 87 -37.38 -10.85 16.85
C ASP A 87 -38.19 -9.89 15.97
N TYR A 88 -37.54 -9.23 15.00
CA TYR A 88 -38.20 -8.32 14.05
C TYR A 88 -38.92 -9.04 12.90
N CYS A 89 -38.95 -10.37 12.87
CA CYS A 89 -39.67 -11.19 11.88
C CYS A 89 -39.31 -10.85 10.41
N LEU A 90 -38.04 -10.53 10.16
CA LEU A 90 -37.51 -10.17 8.84
C LEU A 90 -37.43 -11.38 7.90
N LYS A 91 -37.36 -11.14 6.58
CA LYS A 91 -37.01 -12.17 5.59
C LYS A 91 -35.70 -12.85 5.97
N ARG A 92 -35.66 -14.18 5.89
CA ARG A 92 -34.47 -15.00 6.21
C ARG A 92 -33.25 -14.58 5.39
N GLU A 93 -33.47 -14.26 4.12
CA GLU A 93 -32.44 -13.78 3.19
C GLU A 93 -31.86 -12.41 3.62
N LEU A 94 -32.68 -11.55 4.23
CA LEU A 94 -32.23 -10.27 4.79
C LEU A 94 -31.43 -10.50 6.08
N LEU A 95 -31.86 -11.41 6.96
CA LEU A 95 -31.11 -11.82 8.16
C LEU A 95 -29.72 -12.37 7.79
N MET A 96 -29.61 -13.23 6.77
CA MET A 96 -28.32 -13.73 6.29
C MET A 96 -27.35 -12.60 5.89
N GLY A 97 -27.85 -11.54 5.24
CA GLY A 97 -27.04 -10.37 4.91
C GLY A 97 -26.62 -9.53 6.12
N ILE A 98 -27.47 -9.43 7.14
CA ILE A 98 -27.16 -8.74 8.41
C ILE A 98 -26.04 -9.47 9.17
N PHE A 99 -26.11 -10.81 9.29
CA PHE A 99 -25.07 -11.59 9.97
C PHE A 99 -23.74 -11.63 9.19
N GLU A 100 -23.75 -11.68 7.84
CA GLU A 100 -22.51 -11.54 7.06
C GLU A 100 -21.81 -10.18 7.23
N MET A 101 -22.56 -9.12 7.56
CA MET A 101 -22.00 -7.80 7.90
C MET A 101 -21.37 -7.76 9.32
N GLY A 102 -21.46 -8.85 10.09
CA GLY A 102 -20.98 -8.92 11.47
C GLY A 102 -21.90 -8.23 12.48
N TRP A 103 -23.15 -7.96 12.11
CA TRP A 103 -24.13 -7.33 13.00
C TRP A 103 -24.88 -8.42 13.77
N GLU A 104 -24.29 -8.84 14.90
CA GLU A 104 -24.89 -9.89 15.75
C GLU A 104 -26.13 -9.38 16.49
N LYS A 105 -26.08 -8.17 17.06
CA LYS A 105 -27.17 -7.55 17.84
C LYS A 105 -27.53 -6.16 17.27
N PRO A 106 -28.81 -5.75 17.33
CA PRO A 106 -29.24 -4.41 16.95
C PRO A 106 -28.65 -3.35 17.86
N SER A 107 -28.23 -2.21 17.31
CA SER A 107 -27.89 -1.03 18.13
C SER A 107 -29.15 -0.34 18.67
N PRO A 108 -29.08 0.51 19.71
CA PRO A 108 -30.27 1.15 20.29
C PRO A 108 -31.12 1.95 19.29
N ILE A 109 -30.50 2.56 18.27
CA ILE A 109 -31.22 3.24 17.18
C ILE A 109 -31.86 2.27 16.18
N GLN A 110 -31.30 1.08 16.00
CA GLN A 110 -31.90 0.02 15.20
C GLN A 110 -33.11 -0.58 15.95
N GLU A 111 -32.95 -0.82 17.24
CA GLU A 111 -33.98 -1.39 18.12
C GLU A 111 -35.24 -0.50 18.24
N GLU A 112 -35.08 0.82 18.37
CA GLU A 112 -36.23 1.74 18.34
C GLU A 112 -36.80 1.94 16.93
N SER A 113 -35.96 2.00 15.89
CA SER A 113 -36.40 2.45 14.56
C SER A 113 -36.97 1.34 13.69
N ILE A 114 -36.36 0.15 13.66
CA ILE A 114 -36.77 -0.97 12.79
C ILE A 114 -38.24 -1.35 12.98
N PRO A 115 -38.75 -1.68 14.19
CA PRO A 115 -40.15 -2.09 14.35
C PRO A 115 -41.13 -0.98 13.97
N ILE A 116 -40.80 0.27 14.25
CA ILE A 116 -41.64 1.42 13.92
C ILE A 116 -41.65 1.69 12.41
N ALA A 117 -40.53 1.55 11.73
CA ALA A 117 -40.44 1.68 10.28
C ALA A 117 -41.21 0.53 9.58
N LEU A 118 -41.13 -0.70 10.11
CA LEU A 118 -41.93 -1.84 9.64
C LEU A 118 -43.44 -1.63 9.87
N SER A 119 -43.85 -0.88 10.90
CA SER A 119 -45.27 -0.49 11.09
C SER A 119 -45.81 0.48 10.02
N GLY A 120 -44.93 1.08 9.21
CA GLY A 120 -45.31 2.05 8.16
C GLY A 120 -45.45 3.50 8.64
N ARG A 121 -45.13 3.79 9.90
CA ARG A 121 -45.15 5.18 10.43
C ARG A 121 -43.92 5.97 9.99
N ASP A 122 -44.10 7.27 9.81
CA ASP A 122 -43.00 8.22 9.65
C ASP A 122 -42.11 8.24 10.91
N ILE A 123 -40.82 8.49 10.72
CA ILE A 123 -39.85 8.55 11.83
C ILE A 123 -39.08 9.86 11.78
N LEU A 124 -38.96 10.47 12.96
CA LEU A 124 -37.98 11.51 13.25
C LEU A 124 -36.93 10.92 14.20
N ALA A 125 -35.73 10.64 13.71
CA ALA A 125 -34.65 10.07 14.51
C ALA A 125 -33.53 11.07 14.76
N ARG A 126 -33.33 11.43 16.03
CA ARG A 126 -32.11 12.09 16.49
C ARG A 126 -31.09 11.05 16.90
N ALA A 127 -30.01 10.94 16.14
CA ALA A 127 -28.92 10.04 16.45
C ALA A 127 -27.58 10.55 15.91
N LYS A 128 -26.54 10.41 16.73
CA LYS A 128 -25.16 10.76 16.38
C LYS A 128 -24.66 9.94 15.19
N ASN A 129 -23.61 10.43 14.54
CA ASN A 129 -22.97 9.70 13.45
C ASN A 129 -22.19 8.50 14.01
N GLY A 130 -22.26 7.34 13.33
CA GLY A 130 -21.52 6.13 13.73
C GLY A 130 -22.20 5.19 14.73
N THR A 131 -23.52 5.31 14.99
CA THR A 131 -24.31 4.37 15.82
C THR A 131 -25.04 3.28 15.03
N GLY A 132 -24.68 3.06 13.77
CA GLY A 132 -25.37 2.10 12.89
C GLY A 132 -26.67 2.62 12.26
N LYS A 133 -26.88 3.94 12.19
CA LYS A 133 -28.05 4.59 11.56
C LYS A 133 -28.41 4.02 10.19
N SER A 134 -27.42 3.75 9.33
CA SER A 134 -27.68 3.18 8.00
C SER A 134 -28.35 1.81 8.07
N GLY A 135 -28.00 0.95 9.04
CA GLY A 135 -28.75 -0.29 9.28
C GLY A 135 -30.19 -0.02 9.70
N ALA A 136 -30.41 0.97 10.58
CA ALA A 136 -31.72 1.29 11.14
C ALA A 136 -32.77 1.68 10.08
N TYR A 137 -32.36 2.30 8.96
CA TYR A 137 -33.24 2.57 7.82
C TYR A 137 -33.12 1.60 6.66
N LEU A 138 -31.95 1.02 6.38
CA LEU A 138 -31.79 0.09 5.24
C LEU A 138 -32.50 -1.25 5.49
N ILE A 139 -32.53 -1.74 6.72
CA ILE A 139 -33.21 -3.00 7.06
C ILE A 139 -34.73 -2.92 6.76
N PRO A 140 -35.50 -1.97 7.33
CA PRO A 140 -36.93 -1.87 7.04
C PRO A 140 -37.21 -1.44 5.59
N LEU A 141 -36.31 -0.69 4.95
CA LEU A 141 -36.38 -0.36 3.53
C LEU A 141 -36.28 -1.62 2.66
N LEU A 142 -35.29 -2.47 2.88
CA LEU A 142 -35.09 -3.72 2.12
C LEU A 142 -36.22 -4.73 2.39
N GLU A 143 -36.72 -4.80 3.62
CA GLU A 143 -37.88 -5.64 3.96
C GLU A 143 -39.14 -5.18 3.19
N ARG A 144 -39.33 -3.88 2.99
CA ARG A 144 -40.48 -3.33 2.25
C ARG A 144 -40.44 -3.56 0.72
N ILE A 145 -39.31 -3.97 0.14
CA ILE A 145 -39.19 -4.17 -1.32
C ILE A 145 -39.94 -5.44 -1.77
N ASP A 146 -40.71 -5.28 -2.84
CA ASP A 146 -41.32 -6.35 -3.61
C ASP A 146 -40.54 -6.57 -4.92
N LEU A 147 -39.83 -7.70 -5.02
CA LEU A 147 -38.99 -8.04 -6.17
C LEU A 147 -39.76 -8.42 -7.44
N LYS A 148 -41.10 -8.54 -7.37
CA LYS A 148 -41.95 -8.81 -8.54
C LYS A 148 -42.29 -7.54 -9.34
N LYS A 149 -41.75 -6.39 -8.93
CA LYS A 149 -42.15 -5.06 -9.38
C LYS A 149 -40.95 -4.26 -9.88
N ASP A 150 -40.77 -4.24 -11.20
CA ASP A 150 -39.69 -3.53 -11.90
C ASP A 150 -39.89 -1.99 -11.90
N HIS A 151 -39.83 -1.37 -10.72
CA HIS A 151 -39.82 0.09 -10.57
C HIS A 151 -39.16 0.53 -9.25
N ILE A 152 -38.82 1.81 -9.17
CA ILE A 152 -38.22 2.42 -7.99
C ILE A 152 -39.28 2.44 -6.88
N GLN A 153 -39.02 1.73 -5.79
CA GLN A 153 -39.94 1.58 -4.64
C GLN A 153 -39.47 2.38 -3.42
N ALA A 154 -38.14 2.58 -3.29
CA ALA A 154 -37.55 3.33 -2.19
C ALA A 154 -36.44 4.27 -2.67
N MET A 155 -36.30 5.40 -1.97
CA MET A 155 -35.29 6.41 -2.26
C MET A 155 -34.59 6.86 -0.98
N VAL A 156 -33.25 6.94 -0.99
CA VAL A 156 -32.44 7.45 0.11
C VAL A 156 -31.75 8.74 -0.33
N MET A 157 -32.08 9.84 0.32
CA MET A 157 -31.48 11.15 0.11
C MET A 157 -30.29 11.35 1.03
N VAL A 158 -29.18 11.81 0.46
CA VAL A 158 -27.93 12.09 1.18
C VAL A 158 -27.28 13.39 0.67
N PRO A 159 -26.64 14.20 1.54
CA PRO A 159 -26.08 15.49 1.13
C PRO A 159 -24.77 15.38 0.35
N THR A 160 -24.00 14.29 0.51
CA THR A 160 -22.67 14.11 -0.11
C THR A 160 -22.61 12.89 -1.02
N ARG A 161 -21.68 12.94 -1.98
CA ARG A 161 -21.45 11.88 -2.97
C ARG A 161 -20.85 10.64 -2.30
N GLU A 162 -19.93 10.90 -1.37
CA GLU A 162 -19.20 9.92 -0.59
C GLU A 162 -20.14 9.12 0.33
N LEU A 163 -21.12 9.77 0.98
CA LEU A 163 -22.14 9.08 1.76
C LEU A 163 -23.06 8.23 0.87
N ALA A 164 -23.39 8.68 -0.35
CA ALA A 164 -24.18 7.88 -1.29
C ALA A 164 -23.48 6.56 -1.66
N LEU A 165 -22.16 6.62 -1.91
CA LEU A 165 -21.35 5.44 -2.18
C LEU A 165 -21.26 4.52 -0.95
N GLN A 166 -21.08 5.07 0.25
CA GLN A 166 -21.06 4.28 1.49
C GLN A 166 -22.40 3.59 1.76
N VAL A 167 -23.52 4.32 1.69
CA VAL A 167 -24.87 3.77 1.96
C VAL A 167 -25.27 2.75 0.89
N SER A 168 -24.89 2.96 -0.38
CA SER A 168 -25.14 1.98 -1.43
C SER A 168 -24.29 0.70 -1.30
N GLN A 169 -23.01 0.80 -0.90
CA GLN A 169 -22.20 -0.38 -0.57
C GLN A 169 -22.84 -1.19 0.56
N ILE A 170 -23.23 -0.54 1.66
CA ILE A 170 -23.91 -1.20 2.80
C ILE A 170 -25.23 -1.85 2.34
N CYS A 171 -26.04 -1.14 1.55
CA CYS A 171 -27.31 -1.65 1.02
C CYS A 171 -27.12 -2.88 0.11
N ILE A 172 -26.11 -2.87 -0.76
CA ILE A 172 -25.76 -4.00 -1.63
C ILE A 172 -25.28 -5.21 -0.81
N GLN A 173 -24.48 -4.99 0.23
CA GLN A 173 -23.99 -6.08 1.09
C GLN A 173 -25.12 -6.74 1.89
N ILE A 174 -25.99 -5.94 2.52
CA ILE A 174 -27.15 -6.45 3.27
C ILE A 174 -28.15 -7.15 2.33
N SER A 175 -28.36 -6.65 1.11
CA SER A 175 -29.31 -7.23 0.16
C SER A 175 -28.77 -8.38 -0.70
N LYS A 176 -27.50 -8.76 -0.52
CA LYS A 176 -26.78 -9.79 -1.30
C LYS A 176 -27.57 -11.10 -1.47
N HIS A 177 -28.21 -11.57 -0.40
CA HIS A 177 -28.95 -12.84 -0.38
C HIS A 177 -30.42 -12.73 -0.80
N LEU A 178 -30.98 -11.51 -0.90
CA LEU A 178 -32.36 -11.29 -1.35
C LEU A 178 -32.57 -11.61 -2.85
N GLY A 179 -31.49 -11.90 -3.61
CA GLY A 179 -31.60 -12.59 -4.90
C GLY A 179 -32.34 -11.83 -6.00
N GLY A 180 -32.28 -10.50 -6.02
CA GLY A 180 -32.95 -9.69 -7.05
C GLY A 180 -32.93 -8.18 -6.84
N VAL A 181 -32.66 -7.69 -5.62
CA VAL A 181 -32.63 -6.25 -5.32
C VAL A 181 -31.63 -5.55 -6.24
N LYS A 182 -32.08 -4.46 -6.87
CA LYS A 182 -31.25 -3.59 -7.73
C LYS A 182 -31.11 -2.23 -7.06
N VAL A 183 -29.93 -1.98 -6.50
CA VAL A 183 -29.55 -0.71 -5.88
C VAL A 183 -28.78 0.12 -6.91
N MET A 184 -29.07 1.42 -6.98
CA MET A 184 -28.34 2.39 -7.80
C MET A 184 -27.93 3.58 -6.94
N ALA A 185 -26.67 4.01 -7.04
CA ALA A 185 -26.21 5.28 -6.52
C ALA A 185 -26.12 6.30 -7.66
N THR A 186 -26.74 7.47 -7.52
CA THR A 186 -26.68 8.55 -8.52
C THR A 186 -26.40 9.89 -7.85
N THR A 187 -25.29 10.53 -8.23
CA THR A 187 -24.83 11.75 -7.56
C THR A 187 -24.32 12.75 -8.58
N GLY A 188 -24.25 14.03 -8.20
CA GLY A 188 -23.41 14.96 -8.96
C GLY A 188 -22.00 14.35 -9.15
N GLY A 189 -21.42 14.49 -10.34
CA GLY A 189 -20.09 13.96 -10.63
C GLY A 189 -20.03 12.54 -11.22
N THR A 190 -21.07 11.71 -11.16
CA THR A 190 -21.20 10.59 -12.13
C THR A 190 -21.64 11.15 -13.49
N ASN A 191 -21.30 10.46 -14.57
CA ASN A 191 -21.72 10.84 -15.91
C ASN A 191 -23.24 10.66 -16.05
N LEU A 192 -23.95 11.74 -16.40
CA LEU A 192 -25.40 11.73 -16.54
C LEU A 192 -25.89 10.73 -17.60
N ARG A 193 -25.11 10.51 -18.67
CA ARG A 193 -25.47 9.54 -19.72
C ARG A 193 -25.52 8.12 -19.19
N ASP A 194 -24.54 7.77 -18.35
CA ASP A 194 -24.40 6.41 -17.82
C ASP A 194 -25.45 6.16 -16.73
N ASP A 195 -25.79 7.18 -15.92
CA ASP A 195 -26.93 7.16 -15.01
C ASP A 195 -28.26 6.94 -15.76
N ILE A 196 -28.47 7.60 -16.91
CA ILE A 196 -29.68 7.43 -17.74
C ILE A 196 -29.75 5.99 -18.29
N MET A 197 -28.67 5.51 -18.91
CA MET A 197 -28.61 4.13 -19.44
C MET A 197 -28.80 3.08 -18.34
N ARG A 198 -28.34 3.34 -17.10
CA ARG A 198 -28.56 2.45 -15.97
C ARG A 198 -30.01 2.45 -15.48
N LEU A 199 -30.76 3.55 -15.68
CA LEU A 199 -32.19 3.64 -15.33
C LEU A 199 -33.13 3.02 -16.39
N ASP A 200 -32.61 2.67 -17.58
CA ASP A 200 -33.34 1.83 -18.55
C ASP A 200 -33.46 0.37 -18.05
N GLU A 201 -32.54 -0.07 -17.19
CA GLU A 201 -32.63 -1.35 -16.46
C GLU A 201 -33.42 -1.21 -15.15
N THR A 202 -33.98 -2.31 -14.62
CA THR A 202 -34.67 -2.31 -13.32
C THR A 202 -33.78 -1.74 -12.20
N VAL A 203 -34.36 -0.79 -11.45
CA VAL A 203 -33.84 -0.23 -10.20
C VAL A 203 -34.96 -0.25 -9.16
N HIS A 204 -34.70 -0.86 -8.01
CA HIS A 204 -35.64 -0.93 -6.89
C HIS A 204 -35.37 0.16 -5.84
N VAL A 205 -34.08 0.46 -5.61
CA VAL A 205 -33.61 1.44 -4.61
C VAL A 205 -32.69 2.46 -5.29
N VAL A 206 -33.01 3.74 -5.15
CA VAL A 206 -32.16 4.85 -5.58
C VAL A 206 -31.55 5.54 -4.36
N ILE A 207 -30.23 5.72 -4.36
CA ILE A 207 -29.49 6.42 -3.30
C ILE A 207 -28.82 7.64 -3.94
N ALA A 208 -29.20 8.85 -3.55
CA ALA A 208 -28.91 10.02 -4.37
C ALA A 208 -28.70 11.35 -3.64
N THR A 209 -27.97 12.25 -4.30
CA THR A 209 -27.87 13.67 -3.93
C THR A 209 -29.02 14.48 -4.56
N PRO A 210 -29.64 15.45 -3.84
CA PRO A 210 -30.85 16.16 -4.28
C PRO A 210 -30.83 16.69 -5.71
N GLY A 211 -29.80 17.47 -6.07
CA GLY A 211 -29.73 18.08 -7.40
C GLY A 211 -29.69 17.09 -8.56
N ARG A 212 -29.08 15.92 -8.40
CA ARG A 212 -28.99 14.91 -9.47
C ARG A 212 -30.28 14.12 -9.64
N ILE A 213 -30.91 13.68 -8.54
CA ILE A 213 -32.17 12.94 -8.66
C ILE A 213 -33.31 13.83 -9.15
N LEU A 214 -33.35 15.11 -8.74
CA LEU A 214 -34.34 16.05 -9.26
C LEU A 214 -34.21 16.29 -10.77
N ASP A 215 -32.98 16.34 -11.29
CA ASP A 215 -32.73 16.45 -12.75
C ASP A 215 -33.21 15.20 -13.49
N LEU A 216 -32.95 14.00 -12.96
CA LEU A 216 -33.42 12.74 -13.53
C LEU A 216 -34.95 12.58 -13.47
N ILE A 217 -35.59 13.07 -12.42
CA ILE A 217 -37.07 13.11 -12.29
C ILE A 217 -37.65 14.11 -13.30
N LYS A 218 -37.13 15.34 -13.37
CA LYS A 218 -37.61 16.38 -14.29
C LYS A 218 -37.41 16.01 -15.77
N LYS A 219 -36.42 15.17 -16.09
CA LYS A 219 -36.23 14.58 -17.44
C LYS A 219 -37.14 13.38 -17.74
N GLY A 220 -37.94 12.91 -16.78
CA GLY A 220 -38.82 11.74 -16.94
C GLY A 220 -38.10 10.38 -16.97
N VAL A 221 -36.80 10.35 -16.64
CA VAL A 221 -35.98 9.14 -16.64
C VAL A 221 -36.19 8.37 -15.33
N ALA A 222 -36.05 9.05 -14.19
CA ALA A 222 -36.35 8.47 -12.88
C ALA A 222 -37.85 8.59 -12.58
N LYS A 223 -38.59 7.50 -12.82
CA LYS A 223 -40.03 7.39 -12.50
C LYS A 223 -40.21 7.10 -11.01
N VAL A 224 -40.69 8.10 -10.26
CA VAL A 224 -40.81 8.06 -8.79
C VAL A 224 -42.27 8.06 -8.29
N ASP A 225 -43.23 7.92 -9.20
CA ASP A 225 -44.68 7.88 -8.93
C ASP A 225 -45.10 6.75 -7.97
N ARG A 226 -44.28 5.69 -7.88
CA ARG A 226 -44.55 4.49 -7.07
C ARG A 226 -43.66 4.38 -5.83
N VAL A 227 -42.80 5.35 -5.56
CA VAL A 227 -41.92 5.33 -4.38
C VAL A 227 -42.78 5.39 -3.10
N GLN A 228 -42.73 4.31 -2.31
CA GLN A 228 -43.48 4.17 -1.06
C GLN A 228 -42.69 4.67 0.15
N MET A 229 -41.35 4.68 0.08
CA MET A 229 -40.48 5.07 1.20
C MET A 229 -39.39 6.05 0.75
N MET A 230 -39.27 7.17 1.47
CA MET A 230 -38.21 8.16 1.32
C MET A 230 -37.42 8.28 2.62
N VAL A 231 -36.11 8.07 2.55
CA VAL A 231 -35.19 8.25 3.69
C VAL A 231 -34.39 9.53 3.48
N MET A 232 -34.14 10.27 4.56
CA MET A 232 -33.27 11.45 4.57
C MET A 232 -32.20 11.28 5.65
N ASP A 233 -30.93 11.09 5.27
CA ASP A 233 -29.79 10.99 6.20
C ASP A 233 -28.93 12.27 6.16
N GLU A 234 -28.38 12.67 7.30
CA GLU A 234 -27.85 14.02 7.56
C GLU A 234 -28.84 15.13 7.10
N ALA A 235 -30.10 15.02 7.57
CA ALA A 235 -31.22 15.85 7.14
C ALA A 235 -31.08 17.35 7.48
N ASP A 236 -30.33 17.70 8.53
CA ASP A 236 -29.90 19.06 8.83
C ASP A 236 -29.17 19.74 7.65
N LYS A 237 -28.44 18.98 6.83
CA LYS A 237 -27.76 19.50 5.63
C LYS A 237 -28.62 19.41 4.37
N LEU A 238 -29.51 18.42 4.26
CA LEU A 238 -30.51 18.35 3.19
C LEU A 238 -31.54 19.48 3.27
N LEU A 239 -31.75 20.04 4.47
CA LEU A 239 -32.70 21.11 4.77
C LEU A 239 -32.00 22.44 5.10
N SER A 240 -30.81 22.66 4.52
CA SER A 240 -30.20 23.99 4.45
C SER A 240 -30.94 24.89 3.46
N GLN A 241 -30.66 26.20 3.49
CA GLN A 241 -31.29 27.18 2.59
C GLN A 241 -31.11 26.85 1.11
N ASP A 242 -29.96 26.28 0.72
CA ASP A 242 -29.65 25.92 -0.68
C ASP A 242 -30.37 24.65 -1.16
N PHE A 243 -30.64 23.70 -0.26
CA PHE A 243 -31.17 22.38 -0.60
C PHE A 243 -32.66 22.20 -0.32
N VAL A 244 -33.24 22.97 0.61
CA VAL A 244 -34.65 22.80 1.03
C VAL A 244 -35.62 22.89 -0.15
N VAL A 245 -35.44 23.84 -1.07
CA VAL A 245 -36.29 23.98 -2.27
C VAL A 245 -36.19 22.76 -3.18
N LEU A 246 -34.99 22.19 -3.33
CA LEU A 246 -34.78 20.98 -4.13
C LEU A 246 -35.46 19.75 -3.50
N ILE A 247 -35.47 19.65 -2.16
CA ILE A 247 -36.18 18.59 -1.45
C ILE A 247 -37.70 18.74 -1.57
N GLU A 248 -38.24 19.95 -1.42
CA GLU A 248 -39.68 20.21 -1.61
C GLU A 248 -40.13 19.89 -3.04
N ASP A 249 -39.34 20.29 -4.04
CA ASP A 249 -39.53 19.92 -5.44
C ASP A 249 -39.58 18.38 -5.62
N ILE A 250 -38.58 17.64 -5.13
CA ILE A 250 -38.55 16.16 -5.21
C ILE A 250 -39.82 15.57 -4.60
N ILE A 251 -40.20 16.04 -3.41
CA ILE A 251 -41.37 15.58 -2.67
C ILE A 251 -42.69 15.80 -3.42
N SER A 252 -42.78 16.83 -4.25
CA SER A 252 -43.97 17.09 -5.08
C SER A 252 -44.21 16.02 -6.16
N PHE A 253 -43.16 15.32 -6.61
CA PHE A 253 -43.25 14.23 -7.60
C PHE A 253 -43.54 12.85 -6.98
N LEU A 254 -43.37 12.70 -5.66
CA LEU A 254 -43.61 11.43 -4.96
C LEU A 254 -45.10 11.24 -4.62
N ALA A 255 -45.53 9.99 -4.49
CA ALA A 255 -46.87 9.64 -4.03
C ALA A 255 -47.22 10.36 -2.69
N LYS A 256 -48.48 10.76 -2.52
CA LYS A 256 -48.95 11.45 -1.29
C LYS A 256 -48.88 10.55 -0.05
N ASN A 257 -49.19 9.26 -0.22
CA ASN A 257 -49.13 8.25 0.82
C ASN A 257 -47.77 7.53 0.75
N ARG A 258 -46.71 8.26 1.13
CA ARG A 258 -45.34 7.74 1.24
C ARG A 258 -44.89 7.84 2.69
N GLN A 259 -44.09 6.89 3.13
CA GLN A 259 -43.43 6.90 4.42
C GLN A 259 -42.14 7.71 4.34
N ILE A 260 -41.91 8.64 5.27
CA ILE A 260 -40.70 9.45 5.37
C ILE A 260 -39.94 9.10 6.65
N LEU A 261 -38.68 8.69 6.51
CA LEU A 261 -37.77 8.40 7.62
C LEU A 261 -36.64 9.44 7.65
N LEU A 262 -36.67 10.36 8.61
CA LEU A 262 -35.74 11.49 8.72
C LEU A 262 -34.73 11.26 9.85
N TYR A 263 -33.44 11.24 9.52
CA TYR A 263 -32.33 11.05 10.45
C TYR A 263 -31.44 12.29 10.49
N SER A 264 -31.20 12.82 11.70
CA SER A 264 -30.33 13.99 11.89
C SER A 264 -29.53 13.92 13.20
N ALA A 265 -28.47 14.72 13.27
CA ALA A 265 -27.74 14.98 14.51
C ALA A 265 -28.31 16.24 15.24
N THR A 266 -28.60 17.29 14.48
CA THR A 266 -29.19 18.54 14.98
C THR A 266 -30.58 18.79 14.36
N PHE A 267 -31.39 19.59 15.04
CA PHE A 267 -32.72 20.01 14.57
C PHE A 267 -32.84 21.54 14.55
N PRO A 268 -32.16 22.23 13.60
CA PRO A 268 -32.36 23.65 13.40
C PRO A 268 -33.79 23.95 12.95
N ILE A 269 -34.20 25.21 13.05
CA ILE A 269 -35.57 25.68 12.75
C ILE A 269 -36.04 25.28 11.34
N SER A 270 -35.13 25.16 10.36
CA SER A 270 -35.49 24.69 9.01
C SER A 270 -35.99 23.24 9.00
N VAL A 271 -35.37 22.35 9.78
CA VAL A 271 -35.80 20.95 9.93
C VAL A 271 -37.18 20.90 10.62
N GLN A 272 -37.38 21.67 11.69
CA GLN A 272 -38.66 21.72 12.41
C GLN A 272 -39.81 22.21 11.51
N LYS A 273 -39.58 23.26 10.70
CA LYS A 273 -40.56 23.75 9.71
C LYS A 273 -40.89 22.71 8.64
N PHE A 274 -39.87 22.02 8.14
CA PHE A 274 -40.05 20.94 7.15
C PHE A 274 -40.83 19.76 7.74
N MET A 275 -40.51 19.35 8.96
CA MET A 275 -41.21 18.29 9.69
C MET A 275 -42.71 18.57 9.80
N ALA A 276 -43.07 19.77 10.30
CA ALA A 276 -44.47 20.17 10.47
C ALA A 276 -45.28 20.24 9.17
N LYS A 277 -44.60 20.40 8.02
CA LYS A 277 -45.21 20.49 6.69
C LYS A 277 -45.33 19.15 5.98
N HIS A 278 -44.42 18.19 6.24
CA HIS A 278 -44.27 16.99 5.41
C HIS A 278 -44.39 15.65 6.15
N LEU A 279 -44.17 15.57 7.46
CA LEU A 279 -44.26 14.31 8.23
C LEU A 279 -45.67 14.11 8.80
N GLN A 280 -46.19 12.89 8.70
CA GLN A 280 -47.53 12.52 9.17
C GLN A 280 -47.47 11.82 10.53
N LYS A 281 -47.62 12.61 11.62
CA LYS A 281 -47.54 12.12 13.02
C LYS A 281 -46.29 11.23 13.24
N PRO A 282 -45.08 11.78 13.01
CA PRO A 282 -43.85 11.00 13.10
C PRO A 282 -43.64 10.45 14.51
N TYR A 283 -43.07 9.25 14.61
CA TYR A 283 -42.53 8.75 15.87
C TYR A 283 -41.16 9.40 16.11
N GLU A 284 -41.05 10.14 17.21
CA GLU A 284 -39.83 10.85 17.58
C GLU A 284 -38.92 9.98 18.44
N ILE A 285 -37.78 9.58 17.86
CA ILE A 285 -36.72 8.83 18.54
C ILE A 285 -35.63 9.83 18.92
N ASN A 286 -35.51 10.15 20.20
CA ASN A 286 -34.38 10.93 20.72
C ASN A 286 -33.50 10.07 21.64
N LEU A 287 -32.41 9.54 21.08
CA LEU A 287 -31.42 8.74 21.82
C LEU A 287 -30.23 9.58 22.30
N MET A 288 -30.42 10.90 22.43
CA MET A 288 -29.39 11.86 22.84
C MET A 288 -29.90 12.75 23.97
N GLU A 289 -29.44 12.47 25.20
CA GLU A 289 -29.57 13.37 26.35
C GLU A 289 -28.62 14.56 26.25
N GLU A 290 -27.37 14.31 25.84
CA GLU A 290 -26.33 15.30 25.59
C GLU A 290 -26.12 15.48 24.07
N LEU A 291 -25.75 16.69 23.62
CA LEU A 291 -25.41 16.94 22.20
C LEU A 291 -24.05 16.35 21.78
N THR A 292 -23.27 15.84 22.74
CA THR A 292 -21.87 15.47 22.57
C THR A 292 -21.67 13.99 22.25
N LEU A 293 -20.42 13.64 21.94
CA LEU A 293 -20.02 12.28 21.60
C LEU A 293 -19.37 11.62 22.82
N LYS A 294 -20.20 10.96 23.65
CA LYS A 294 -19.72 10.04 24.69
C LYS A 294 -18.65 9.10 24.09
N GLY A 295 -17.50 9.01 24.76
CA GLY A 295 -16.31 8.25 24.32
C GLY A 295 -15.20 9.09 23.67
N ILE A 296 -15.42 10.35 23.32
CA ILE A 296 -14.38 11.21 22.73
C ILE A 296 -13.80 12.15 23.79
N THR A 297 -12.51 11.96 24.11
CA THR A 297 -11.76 12.88 24.96
C THR A 297 -11.38 14.12 24.16
N GLN A 298 -11.73 15.31 24.65
CA GLN A 298 -11.57 16.58 23.95
C GLN A 298 -10.58 17.48 24.68
N PHE A 299 -9.53 17.91 23.97
CA PHE A 299 -8.53 18.84 24.48
C PHE A 299 -8.38 20.07 23.58
N TYR A 300 -7.93 21.19 24.16
CA TYR A 300 -7.45 22.36 23.42
C TYR A 300 -6.02 22.74 23.78
N ALA A 301 -5.30 23.30 22.82
CA ALA A 301 -3.98 23.88 22.98
C ALA A 301 -3.99 25.34 22.50
N TYR A 302 -3.63 26.29 23.38
CA TYR A 302 -3.43 27.68 22.98
C TYR A 302 -2.14 27.82 22.18
N VAL A 303 -2.25 28.25 20.93
CA VAL A 303 -1.13 28.37 19.99
C VAL A 303 -1.30 29.57 19.07
N THR A 304 -0.20 30.26 18.75
CA THR A 304 -0.20 31.23 17.64
C THR A 304 -0.18 30.51 16.30
N GLU A 305 -0.68 31.15 15.22
CA GLU A 305 -0.65 30.60 13.85
C GLU A 305 0.74 30.10 13.43
N ARG A 306 1.81 30.84 13.79
CA ARG A 306 3.21 30.46 13.50
C ARG A 306 3.64 29.19 14.23
N GLN A 307 3.08 28.91 15.40
CA GLN A 307 3.40 27.75 16.24
C GLN A 307 2.55 26.51 15.91
N LYS A 308 1.41 26.64 15.21
CA LYS A 308 0.51 25.51 14.92
C LYS A 308 1.21 24.29 14.30
N VAL A 309 2.10 24.50 13.33
CA VAL A 309 2.87 23.40 12.69
C VAL A 309 3.86 22.76 13.67
N HIS A 310 4.48 23.54 14.54
CA HIS A 310 5.40 23.01 15.56
C HIS A 310 4.64 22.22 16.64
N CYS A 311 3.49 22.74 17.11
CA CYS A 311 2.59 22.03 18.01
C CYS A 311 2.12 20.69 17.39
N LEU A 312 1.69 20.70 16.13
CA LEU A 312 1.28 19.49 15.40
C LEU A 312 2.42 18.45 15.33
N ASN A 313 3.66 18.88 15.07
CA ASN A 313 4.83 18.00 15.09
C ASN A 313 5.07 17.38 16.48
N THR A 314 4.89 18.15 17.56
CA THR A 314 4.97 17.64 18.94
C THR A 314 3.85 16.65 19.26
N LEU A 315 2.62 16.91 18.79
CA LEU A 315 1.49 15.96 18.95
C LEU A 315 1.79 14.64 18.22
N PHE A 316 2.23 14.69 16.97
CA PHE A 316 2.62 13.52 16.19
C PHE A 316 3.80 12.74 16.78
N SER A 317 4.65 13.38 17.58
CA SER A 317 5.77 12.73 18.27
C SER A 317 5.39 12.11 19.63
N ARG A 318 4.30 12.58 20.27
CA ARG A 318 3.87 12.12 21.60
C ARG A 318 2.68 11.16 21.58
N LEU A 319 1.83 11.21 20.55
CA LEU A 319 0.60 10.44 20.47
C LEU A 319 0.80 9.12 19.71
N GLN A 320 0.19 8.04 20.22
CA GLN A 320 0.14 6.74 19.54
C GLN A 320 -1.01 6.74 18.50
N ILE A 321 -0.77 7.42 17.38
CA ILE A 321 -1.72 7.56 16.28
C ILE A 321 -1.73 6.29 15.42
N ASN A 322 -2.91 5.68 15.27
CA ASN A 322 -3.13 4.65 14.24
C ASN A 322 -3.37 5.35 12.89
N GLN A 323 -4.52 6.01 12.76
CA GLN A 323 -4.76 7.03 11.73
C GLN A 323 -5.30 8.32 12.36
N SER A 324 -4.98 9.46 11.74
CA SER A 324 -5.53 10.76 12.11
C SER A 324 -6.19 11.51 10.95
N ILE A 325 -7.17 12.36 11.29
CA ILE A 325 -7.76 13.32 10.37
C ILE A 325 -7.47 14.73 10.89
N ILE A 326 -6.90 15.57 10.03
CA ILE A 326 -6.54 16.96 10.33
C ILE A 326 -7.47 17.89 9.54
N PHE A 327 -8.20 18.74 10.25
CA PHE A 327 -9.14 19.68 9.65
C PHE A 327 -8.57 21.09 9.51
N CYS A 328 -8.69 21.65 8.30
CA CYS A 328 -8.42 23.06 8.01
C CYS A 328 -9.66 23.75 7.45
N ASN A 329 -9.81 25.04 7.71
CA ASN A 329 -10.98 25.83 7.31
C ASN A 329 -10.96 26.25 5.82
N SER A 330 -9.82 26.12 5.12
CA SER A 330 -9.72 26.51 3.70
C SER A 330 -8.93 25.51 2.85
N THR A 331 -9.31 25.42 1.58
CA THR A 331 -8.68 24.51 0.60
C THR A 331 -7.18 24.78 0.41
N GLN A 332 -6.78 26.06 0.42
CA GLN A 332 -5.38 26.47 0.34
C GLN A 332 -4.58 26.06 1.58
N ARG A 333 -5.16 26.16 2.79
CA ARG A 333 -4.51 25.71 4.03
C ARG A 333 -4.33 24.20 4.07
N VAL A 334 -5.29 23.43 3.54
CA VAL A 334 -5.14 21.96 3.37
C VAL A 334 -3.90 21.64 2.53
N GLU A 335 -3.75 22.23 1.33
CA GLU A 335 -2.59 21.98 0.49
C GLU A 335 -1.26 22.42 1.13
N LEU A 336 -1.23 23.61 1.74
CA LEU A 336 -0.02 24.15 2.36
C LEU A 336 0.41 23.32 3.58
N LEU A 337 -0.54 22.91 4.42
CA LEU A 337 -0.26 22.07 5.58
C LEU A 337 0.20 20.68 5.14
N ALA A 338 -0.49 20.06 4.17
CA ALA A 338 -0.10 18.76 3.63
C ALA A 338 1.33 18.79 3.08
N LYS A 339 1.63 19.73 2.17
CA LYS A 339 3.00 19.92 1.65
C LYS A 339 4.02 20.11 2.78
N LYS A 340 3.66 20.84 3.85
CA LYS A 340 4.57 21.09 4.98
C LYS A 340 4.80 19.86 5.86
N ILE A 341 3.77 19.06 6.16
CA ILE A 341 3.94 17.84 6.97
C ILE A 341 4.60 16.70 6.17
N THR A 342 4.38 16.60 4.85
CA THR A 342 5.16 15.71 3.99
C THR A 342 6.64 16.08 3.97
N GLN A 343 6.97 17.38 3.91
CA GLN A 343 8.37 17.86 4.05
C GLN A 343 9.00 17.56 5.41
N LEU A 344 8.19 17.36 6.46
CA LEU A 344 8.65 16.93 7.79
C LEU A 344 8.80 15.40 7.91
N GLY A 345 8.45 14.63 6.87
CA GLY A 345 8.56 13.17 6.83
C GLY A 345 7.29 12.41 7.22
N TYR A 346 6.17 13.09 7.48
CA TYR A 346 4.93 12.41 7.82
C TYR A 346 4.20 11.89 6.57
N SER A 347 3.83 10.61 6.60
CA SER A 347 2.91 10.03 5.62
C SER A 347 1.53 10.67 5.77
N CYS A 348 1.12 11.43 4.76
CA CYS A 348 -0.21 12.03 4.70
C CYS A 348 -0.75 12.07 3.28
N PHE A 349 -2.06 12.01 3.16
CA PHE A 349 -2.77 12.53 1.99
C PHE A 349 -3.56 13.78 2.34
N TYR A 350 -4.10 14.43 1.31
CA TYR A 350 -4.98 15.57 1.50
C TYR A 350 -6.17 15.53 0.54
N ILE A 351 -7.33 16.02 1.00
CA ILE A 351 -8.54 16.12 0.18
C ILE A 351 -9.28 17.43 0.41
N HIS A 352 -9.65 18.13 -0.66
CA HIS A 352 -10.44 19.36 -0.60
C HIS A 352 -11.39 19.52 -1.79
N ALA A 353 -12.34 20.45 -1.66
CA ALA A 353 -13.42 20.69 -2.62
C ALA A 353 -12.98 20.89 -4.08
N LYS A 354 -11.85 21.59 -4.31
CA LYS A 354 -11.30 21.89 -5.65
C LYS A 354 -10.68 20.69 -6.40
N MET A 355 -10.51 19.53 -5.77
CA MET A 355 -9.96 18.34 -6.44
C MET A 355 -11.00 17.66 -7.34
N MET A 356 -10.55 17.09 -8.46
CA MET A 356 -11.38 16.23 -9.31
C MET A 356 -11.92 15.03 -8.50
N GLN A 357 -13.18 14.65 -8.74
CA GLN A 357 -13.88 13.66 -7.90
C GLN A 357 -13.20 12.29 -7.91
N GLU A 358 -12.68 11.85 -9.05
CA GLU A 358 -11.95 10.58 -9.19
C GLU A 358 -10.73 10.52 -8.26
N TYR A 359 -9.96 11.62 -8.18
CA TYR A 359 -8.83 11.75 -7.27
C TYR A 359 -9.28 11.77 -5.81
N ARG A 360 -10.38 12.47 -5.48
CA ARG A 360 -10.97 12.43 -4.12
C ARG A 360 -11.34 11.02 -3.71
N ASN A 361 -12.03 10.28 -4.59
CA ASN A 361 -12.45 8.90 -4.37
C ASN A 361 -11.24 7.97 -4.20
N ARG A 362 -10.20 8.12 -5.04
CA ARG A 362 -8.96 7.35 -4.93
C ARG A 362 -8.26 7.59 -3.59
N VAL A 363 -7.95 8.85 -3.27
CA VAL A 363 -7.26 9.20 -2.01
C VAL A 363 -8.05 8.73 -0.79
N PHE A 364 -9.38 8.75 -0.86
CA PHE A 364 -10.24 8.19 0.18
C PHE A 364 -10.11 6.67 0.34
N HIS A 365 -10.12 5.91 -0.75
CA HIS A 365 -9.90 4.46 -0.69
C HIS A 365 -8.49 4.14 -0.20
N ASP A 366 -7.48 4.85 -0.69
CA ASP A 366 -6.09 4.70 -0.28
C ASP A 366 -5.92 4.98 1.24
N PHE A 367 -6.55 6.03 1.78
CA PHE A 367 -6.57 6.30 3.22
C PHE A 367 -7.36 5.24 4.02
N ARG A 368 -8.56 4.85 3.57
CA ARG A 368 -9.39 3.83 4.23
C ARG A 368 -8.70 2.46 4.29
N ASN A 369 -7.87 2.15 3.29
CA ASN A 369 -7.07 0.93 3.20
C ASN A 369 -5.76 1.00 4.01
N GLY A 370 -5.49 2.09 4.74
CA GLY A 370 -4.31 2.23 5.58
C GLY A 370 -3.02 2.65 4.87
N LEU A 371 -3.07 3.02 3.58
CA LEU A 371 -1.86 3.38 2.81
C LEU A 371 -1.19 4.68 3.29
N CYS A 372 -1.90 5.52 4.05
CA CYS A 372 -1.30 6.62 4.79
C CYS A 372 -1.89 6.74 6.20
N ARG A 373 -1.11 7.35 7.11
CA ARG A 373 -1.53 7.54 8.51
C ARG A 373 -2.38 8.79 8.73
N ASN A 374 -2.22 9.83 7.92
CA ASN A 374 -2.84 11.13 8.19
C ASN A 374 -3.60 11.68 6.98
N LEU A 375 -4.82 12.16 7.16
CA LEU A 375 -5.61 12.82 6.11
C LEU A 375 -5.87 14.29 6.46
N VAL A 376 -5.33 15.22 5.67
CA VAL A 376 -5.60 16.66 5.79
C VAL A 376 -6.80 17.04 4.93
N CYS A 377 -7.84 17.67 5.48
CA CYS A 377 -9.05 17.95 4.70
C CYS A 377 -9.88 19.14 5.17
N THR A 378 -10.83 19.55 4.32
CA THR A 378 -11.88 20.52 4.67
C THR A 378 -13.18 19.81 5.05
N ASP A 379 -14.09 20.55 5.69
CA ASP A 379 -15.42 20.10 6.15
C ASP A 379 -16.30 19.38 5.12
N LEU A 380 -16.08 19.65 3.83
CA LEU A 380 -16.84 19.04 2.75
C LEU A 380 -16.53 17.54 2.62
N PHE A 381 -15.30 17.12 2.95
CA PHE A 381 -14.85 15.79 2.57
C PHE A 381 -15.28 14.69 3.55
N THR A 382 -15.39 14.96 4.84
CA THR A 382 -15.46 13.89 5.84
C THR A 382 -16.87 13.51 6.29
N ARG A 383 -17.92 14.23 5.87
CA ARG A 383 -19.31 13.96 6.30
C ARG A 383 -19.82 12.60 5.79
N GLY A 384 -20.69 11.94 6.57
CA GLY A 384 -21.00 10.51 6.39
C GLY A 384 -19.86 9.53 6.73
N ILE A 385 -18.70 9.69 6.09
CA ILE A 385 -17.54 8.76 6.07
C ILE A 385 -17.18 8.15 7.43
N ASP A 386 -17.03 6.82 7.41
CA ASP A 386 -16.63 5.95 8.52
C ASP A 386 -15.29 5.25 8.25
N ILE A 387 -14.33 5.42 9.17
CA ILE A 387 -13.01 4.77 9.13
C ILE A 387 -12.65 4.36 10.57
N GLN A 388 -12.82 3.08 10.89
CA GLN A 388 -12.64 2.56 12.26
C GLN A 388 -11.21 2.63 12.81
N ALA A 389 -10.20 2.87 11.96
CA ALA A 389 -8.80 3.02 12.36
C ALA A 389 -8.44 4.46 12.77
N VAL A 390 -9.33 5.43 12.58
CA VAL A 390 -9.11 6.83 13.01
C VAL A 390 -9.38 6.95 14.51
N ASN A 391 -8.31 7.00 15.30
CA ASN A 391 -8.39 7.21 16.75
C ASN A 391 -8.14 8.66 17.18
N VAL A 392 -7.52 9.49 16.33
CA VAL A 392 -7.22 10.90 16.63
C VAL A 392 -7.78 11.86 15.56
N VAL A 393 -8.50 12.89 15.99
CA VAL A 393 -8.93 14.01 15.15
C VAL A 393 -8.24 15.28 15.62
N ILE A 394 -7.70 16.07 14.69
CA ILE A 394 -7.01 17.33 15.00
C ILE A 394 -7.70 18.48 14.26
N ASN A 395 -8.31 19.41 14.99
CA ASN A 395 -8.74 20.69 14.45
C ASN A 395 -7.53 21.63 14.39
N PHE A 396 -6.83 21.64 13.26
CA PHE A 396 -5.72 22.57 13.01
C PHE A 396 -6.23 24.01 12.85
N ASP A 397 -7.39 24.17 12.24
CA ASP A 397 -8.19 25.39 12.31
C ASP A 397 -9.48 25.08 13.08
N PHE A 398 -9.78 25.88 14.11
CA PHE A 398 -10.99 25.70 14.88
C PHE A 398 -12.24 26.08 14.03
N PRO A 399 -13.33 25.29 14.07
CA PRO A 399 -14.55 25.62 13.34
C PRO A 399 -15.31 26.77 14.01
N LYS A 400 -16.09 27.53 13.22
CA LYS A 400 -16.89 28.65 13.73
C LYS A 400 -18.25 28.25 14.31
N ASN A 401 -18.75 27.06 13.98
CA ASN A 401 -20.11 26.62 14.30
C ASN A 401 -20.07 25.27 15.05
N ALA A 402 -20.92 25.11 16.06
CA ALA A 402 -21.04 23.89 16.87
C ALA A 402 -21.39 22.64 16.02
N GLU A 403 -22.27 22.77 15.02
CA GLU A 403 -22.59 21.67 14.10
C GLU A 403 -21.35 21.14 13.39
N THR A 404 -20.54 22.06 12.84
CA THR A 404 -19.30 21.72 12.13
C THR A 404 -18.32 21.04 13.07
N TYR A 405 -18.17 21.53 14.30
CA TYR A 405 -17.35 20.89 15.32
C TYR A 405 -17.80 19.44 15.59
N LEU A 406 -19.09 19.24 15.89
CA LEU A 406 -19.67 17.92 16.17
C LEU A 406 -19.45 16.94 15.00
N HIS A 407 -19.63 17.38 13.76
CA HIS A 407 -19.40 16.53 12.58
C HIS A 407 -17.92 16.18 12.37
N ARG A 408 -16.97 17.02 12.80
CA ARG A 408 -15.52 16.77 12.72
C ARG A 408 -15.05 15.79 13.79
N ILE A 409 -15.39 16.04 15.05
CA ILE A 409 -14.98 15.15 16.14
C ILE A 409 -15.62 13.77 16.03
N GLY A 410 -16.85 13.68 15.47
CA GLY A 410 -17.51 12.42 15.10
C GLY A 410 -16.91 11.64 13.92
N ARG A 411 -15.61 11.79 13.67
CA ARG A 411 -14.81 10.88 12.83
C ARG A 411 -13.90 9.97 13.64
N SER A 412 -13.53 10.34 14.87
CA SER A 412 -13.03 9.41 15.89
C SER A 412 -14.20 8.81 16.70
N GLY A 413 -13.95 7.71 17.41
CA GLY A 413 -14.89 7.15 18.39
C GLY A 413 -16.22 6.63 17.82
N ARG A 414 -16.19 6.06 16.61
CA ARG A 414 -17.37 5.45 15.97
C ARG A 414 -17.68 4.08 16.54
N PHE A 415 -18.94 3.64 16.42
CA PHE A 415 -19.47 2.44 17.06
C PHE A 415 -19.17 2.35 18.58
N GLY A 416 -19.05 3.50 19.23
CA GLY A 416 -18.81 3.63 20.65
C GLY A 416 -17.36 3.42 21.09
N HIS A 417 -16.40 3.34 20.17
CA HIS A 417 -14.99 3.28 20.55
C HIS A 417 -14.53 4.58 21.21
N LEU A 418 -13.45 4.49 22.00
CA LEU A 418 -12.79 5.66 22.56
C LEU A 418 -11.91 6.36 21.52
N GLY A 419 -11.80 7.68 21.63
CA GLY A 419 -11.05 8.50 20.66
C GLY A 419 -10.63 9.86 21.22
N LEU A 420 -9.73 10.53 20.51
CA LEU A 420 -9.11 11.79 20.93
C LEU A 420 -9.38 12.91 19.92
N ALA A 421 -9.87 14.05 20.41
CA ALA A 421 -10.03 15.27 19.62
C ALA A 421 -9.16 16.40 20.18
N ILE A 422 -8.24 16.94 19.38
CA ILE A 422 -7.33 18.01 19.78
C ILE A 422 -7.58 19.28 18.96
N ASN A 423 -7.72 20.40 19.65
CA ASN A 423 -8.10 21.68 19.07
C ASN A 423 -6.95 22.70 19.18
N LEU A 424 -6.47 23.21 18.05
CA LEU A 424 -5.46 24.28 18.02
C LEU A 424 -6.15 25.65 18.03
N ILE A 425 -6.15 26.30 19.19
CA ILE A 425 -6.90 27.53 19.47
C ILE A 425 -5.99 28.75 19.39
N THR A 426 -6.34 29.70 18.52
CA THR A 426 -5.72 31.03 18.50
C THR A 426 -6.46 32.00 19.43
N SER A 427 -5.91 33.21 19.63
CA SER A 427 -6.57 34.26 20.42
C SER A 427 -7.95 34.64 19.89
N GLU A 428 -8.16 34.58 18.57
CA GLU A 428 -9.44 34.88 17.91
C GLU A 428 -10.47 33.75 18.11
N ASP A 429 -10.01 32.50 18.18
CA ASP A 429 -10.87 31.33 18.35
C ASP A 429 -11.45 31.21 19.77
N ARG A 430 -10.93 31.96 20.76
CA ARG A 430 -11.32 31.87 22.18
C ARG A 430 -12.82 32.12 22.42
N PHE A 431 -13.45 33.00 21.64
CA PHE A 431 -14.90 33.25 21.72
C PHE A 431 -15.71 32.08 21.14
N ASN A 432 -15.27 31.56 19.99
CA ASN A 432 -15.92 30.41 19.34
C ASN A 432 -15.80 29.15 20.20
N LEU A 433 -14.67 28.94 20.88
CA LEU A 433 -14.45 27.82 21.79
C LEU A 433 -15.55 27.77 22.86
N LYS A 434 -15.73 28.87 23.61
CA LYS A 434 -16.78 28.97 24.64
C LYS A 434 -18.19 28.82 24.07
N THR A 435 -18.48 29.50 22.97
CA THR A 435 -19.80 29.40 22.31
C THR A 435 -20.12 27.96 21.90
N ILE A 436 -19.15 27.19 21.41
CA ILE A 436 -19.33 25.78 21.03
C ILE A 436 -19.42 24.88 22.27
N GLU A 437 -18.66 25.17 23.31
CA GLU A 437 -18.68 24.48 24.60
C GLU A 437 -20.07 24.59 25.27
N GLU A 438 -20.62 25.81 25.33
CA GLU A 438 -21.97 26.12 25.81
C GLU A 438 -23.07 25.50 24.94
N GLN A 439 -22.97 25.61 23.61
CA GLN A 439 -24.00 25.09 22.69
C GLN A 439 -24.08 23.56 22.64
N LEU A 440 -22.96 22.87 22.83
CA LEU A 440 -22.93 21.40 22.85
C LEU A 440 -23.08 20.83 24.27
N VAL A 441 -22.94 21.65 25.32
CA VAL A 441 -22.86 21.18 26.71
C VAL A 441 -21.74 20.15 26.85
N THR A 442 -20.53 20.57 26.47
CA THR A 442 -19.30 19.77 26.55
C THR A 442 -18.30 20.43 27.51
N ASP A 443 -17.30 19.68 27.94
CA ASP A 443 -16.10 20.20 28.60
C ASP A 443 -14.90 19.93 27.66
N ILE A 444 -14.26 20.98 27.15
CA ILE A 444 -13.06 20.88 26.31
C ILE A 444 -11.88 21.28 27.18
N LYS A 445 -11.12 20.31 27.66
CA LYS A 445 -10.08 20.53 28.68
C LYS A 445 -8.81 21.16 28.07
N PRO A 446 -8.03 21.94 28.84
CA PRO A 446 -6.67 22.29 28.42
C PRO A 446 -5.83 21.02 28.24
N ILE A 447 -4.99 20.98 27.21
CA ILE A 447 -4.14 19.82 26.93
C ILE A 447 -3.15 19.57 28.09
N PRO A 448 -3.11 18.36 28.69
CA PRO A 448 -2.16 18.02 29.73
C PRO A 448 -0.74 17.82 29.17
N SER A 449 0.26 17.82 30.06
CA SER A 449 1.68 17.60 29.70
C SER A 449 1.93 16.23 29.07
N SER A 450 1.20 15.22 29.54
CA SER A 450 1.09 13.87 28.97
C SER A 450 -0.38 13.48 28.87
N ILE A 451 -0.74 12.75 27.81
CA ILE A 451 -2.11 12.26 27.58
C ILE A 451 -2.11 10.76 27.79
N ASP A 452 -2.98 10.27 28.67
CA ASP A 452 -3.15 8.84 28.90
C ASP A 452 -3.58 8.10 27.62
N LYS A 453 -2.89 7.01 27.32
CA LYS A 453 -3.14 6.14 26.18
C LYS A 453 -4.47 5.39 26.30
N SER A 454 -4.93 5.11 27.52
CA SER A 454 -6.22 4.47 27.78
C SER A 454 -7.40 5.25 27.15
N LEU A 455 -7.24 6.56 26.95
CA LEU A 455 -8.30 7.42 26.42
C LEU A 455 -8.53 7.27 24.91
N TYR A 456 -7.62 6.62 24.16
CA TYR A 456 -7.68 6.58 22.68
C TYR A 456 -6.93 5.41 22.00
N VAL A 457 -6.32 4.48 22.75
CA VAL A 457 -5.62 3.31 22.20
C VAL A 457 -6.25 2.03 22.73
N ALA A 458 -6.82 1.23 21.83
CA ALA A 458 -7.61 0.04 22.18
C ALA A 458 -6.84 -1.04 22.96
N GLU A 459 -5.54 -1.20 22.69
CA GLU A 459 -4.67 -2.18 23.35
C GLU A 459 -4.61 -1.97 24.88
N TYR A 460 -4.71 -0.72 25.34
CA TYR A 460 -4.65 -0.36 26.76
C TYR A 460 -5.99 -0.51 27.50
N HIS A 461 -7.08 -0.88 26.81
CA HIS A 461 -8.38 -1.11 27.45
C HIS A 461 -8.51 -2.49 28.12
N SER A 462 -7.64 -3.43 27.76
CA SER A 462 -7.72 -4.83 28.21
C SER A 462 -6.91 -5.13 29.48
N GLY A 463 -6.39 -4.10 30.15
CA GLY A 463 -5.39 -4.23 31.24
C GLY A 463 -5.66 -3.37 32.48
N SER A 464 -6.90 -2.91 32.71
CA SER A 464 -7.26 -2.19 33.94
C SER A 464 -7.41 -3.14 35.13
N GLY A 465 -6.28 -3.67 35.60
CA GLY A 465 -6.21 -4.69 36.64
C GLY A 465 -4.77 -5.04 37.02
N ASP A 466 -3.91 -4.02 37.16
CA ASP A 466 -2.80 -3.94 38.13
C ASP A 466 -2.03 -2.63 37.89
N CYS A 467 -2.36 -1.61 38.68
CA CYS A 467 -1.46 -0.49 38.93
C CYS A 467 -0.85 -0.72 40.31
N ASP A 468 0.43 -1.08 40.38
CA ASP A 468 1.48 -0.26 41.00
C ASP A 468 2.79 -1.06 41.19
N VAL A 469 3.89 -0.31 41.35
CA VAL A 469 5.24 -0.78 41.75
C VAL A 469 6.02 -1.61 40.72
N GLU A 470 6.72 -0.94 39.80
CA GLU A 470 8.07 -1.38 39.41
C GLU A 470 9.00 -0.21 38.97
N GLU A 471 8.92 0.91 39.69
CA GLU A 471 9.92 2.00 39.59
C GLU A 471 11.06 1.79 40.61
N GLN A 472 11.80 0.67 40.49
CA GLN A 472 13.15 0.45 41.05
C GLN A 472 13.64 -1.00 40.82
N GLN A 473 14.41 -1.24 39.73
CA GLN A 473 15.47 -2.26 39.76
C GLN A 473 16.58 -1.98 38.74
N LEU A 474 17.81 -2.37 39.10
CA LEU A 474 19.06 -1.92 38.48
C LEU A 474 19.45 -2.70 37.21
N ASN A 475 19.94 -1.93 36.22
CA ASN A 475 21.02 -2.24 35.28
C ASN A 475 21.60 -3.69 35.26
N PRO A 476 21.19 -4.54 34.30
CA PRO A 476 21.96 -5.74 33.92
C PRO A 476 23.22 -5.43 33.08
N ILE A 477 23.30 -4.22 32.51
CA ILE A 477 24.26 -3.86 31.46
C ILE A 477 25.71 -3.73 31.98
N GLN A 478 25.93 -3.38 33.25
CA GLN A 478 27.29 -3.27 33.81
C GLN A 478 27.94 -4.63 34.16
N GLY A 479 27.15 -5.67 34.43
CA GLY A 479 27.70 -7.01 34.69
C GLY A 479 28.29 -7.65 33.43
N VAL A 480 27.56 -7.54 32.31
CA VAL A 480 27.98 -8.09 31.01
C VAL A 480 29.24 -7.40 30.48
N ILE A 481 29.34 -6.07 30.63
CA ILE A 481 30.55 -5.31 30.23
C ILE A 481 31.77 -5.75 31.05
N ARG A 482 31.62 -6.01 32.36
CA ARG A 482 32.73 -6.45 33.21
C ARG A 482 33.18 -7.88 32.89
N ILE A 483 32.25 -8.81 32.67
CA ILE A 483 32.57 -10.19 32.30
C ILE A 483 33.27 -10.23 30.92
N ILE A 484 32.76 -9.49 29.93
CA ILE A 484 33.41 -9.40 28.61
C ILE A 484 34.82 -8.78 28.72
N SER A 485 35.02 -7.79 29.60
CA SER A 485 36.34 -7.21 29.84
C SER A 485 37.33 -8.17 30.53
N GLU A 486 36.87 -9.01 31.47
CA GLU A 486 37.72 -10.01 32.17
C GLU A 486 38.01 -11.25 31.31
N GLU A 487 37.18 -11.54 30.30
CA GLU A 487 37.39 -12.63 29.32
C GLU A 487 38.32 -12.20 28.16
N MET A 488 38.22 -10.94 27.69
CA MET A 488 39.04 -10.41 26.59
C MET A 488 40.54 -10.30 26.92
N ASP A 489 40.92 -10.09 28.19
CA ASP A 489 42.33 -10.03 28.61
C ASP A 489 43.03 -11.41 28.59
N ARG A 490 42.27 -12.52 28.53
CA ARG A 490 42.79 -13.84 28.89
C ARG A 490 43.33 -14.68 27.73
N LYS A 491 43.14 -14.27 26.46
CA LYS A 491 43.66 -15.00 25.27
C LYS A 491 44.23 -14.05 24.20
N ARG A 492 45.54 -13.81 24.28
CA ARG A 492 46.33 -13.10 23.25
C ARG A 492 46.33 -13.87 21.92
N VAL A 493 45.73 -13.28 20.87
CA VAL A 493 46.08 -13.54 19.47
C VAL A 493 46.16 -12.18 18.76
N SER A 494 47.33 -11.86 18.22
CA SER A 494 47.67 -10.50 17.78
C SER A 494 47.18 -10.18 16.36
N ILE A 495 46.43 -9.07 16.19
CA ILE A 495 46.35 -8.33 14.93
C ILE A 495 46.41 -6.83 15.25
N GLU A 496 47.60 -6.23 15.11
CA GLU A 496 47.83 -4.79 15.30
C GLU A 496 47.39 -3.99 14.07
N VAL A 497 46.13 -3.56 14.03
CA VAL A 497 45.66 -2.56 13.04
C VAL A 497 44.87 -1.41 13.70
N TRP A 498 44.36 -1.59 14.92
CA TRP A 498 43.40 -0.65 15.53
C TRP A 498 43.98 0.44 16.44
N ALA A 499 45.29 0.44 16.71
CA ALA A 499 45.93 1.40 17.62
C ALA A 499 46.37 2.73 16.95
N GLY A 500 46.22 2.87 15.63
CA GLY A 500 46.83 3.95 14.85
C GLY A 500 46.04 5.25 14.70
N LEU A 501 44.74 5.30 15.03
CA LEU A 501 43.84 6.41 14.63
C LEU A 501 43.36 7.34 15.75
N THR A 502 43.87 7.23 16.98
CA THR A 502 43.42 8.05 18.11
C THR A 502 44.57 8.68 18.92
N ARG A 503 45.46 9.44 18.26
CA ARG A 503 46.25 10.52 18.88
C ARG A 503 46.76 11.55 17.86
N HIS A 504 46.81 12.80 18.34
CA HIS A 504 46.92 14.08 17.64
C HIS A 504 48.07 14.32 16.64
N HIS A 505 47.73 15.16 15.66
CA HIS A 505 48.46 16.35 15.14
C HIS A 505 50.00 16.38 15.04
N ASP A 506 50.40 16.88 13.86
CA ASP A 506 51.64 17.58 13.50
C ASP A 506 52.93 16.78 13.20
N PHE A 507 53.58 17.30 12.16
CA PHE A 507 54.97 17.13 11.71
C PHE A 507 55.37 16.09 10.65
N ILE A 508 56.35 16.54 9.87
CA ILE A 508 56.88 16.02 8.61
C ILE A 508 57.93 14.93 8.88
N GLY A 509 57.97 13.88 8.04
CA GLY A 509 59.14 12.99 8.00
C GLY A 509 58.96 11.77 7.10
N ALA A 510 59.74 11.67 6.01
CA ALA A 510 59.80 10.48 5.18
C ALA A 510 60.73 9.43 5.80
N THR A 511 60.30 8.16 5.91
CA THR A 511 61.21 7.01 6.00
C THR A 511 60.53 5.76 5.45
N ALA A 512 61.20 5.05 4.54
CA ALA A 512 60.74 3.77 4.02
C ALA A 512 61.17 2.62 4.95
N ILE A 513 60.30 1.63 5.16
CA ILE A 513 60.65 0.39 5.89
C ILE A 513 60.31 -0.81 5.01
N ASN A 514 61.36 -1.49 4.53
CA ASN A 514 61.28 -2.78 3.85
C ASN A 514 60.94 -3.89 4.84
N PHE A 515 59.99 -4.78 4.51
CA PHE A 515 59.89 -6.09 5.16
C PHE A 515 60.48 -7.19 4.29
N ARG A 516 61.42 -7.93 4.89
CA ARG A 516 62.31 -8.88 4.24
C ARG A 516 61.79 -10.30 4.47
N LEU A 517 61.22 -10.93 3.44
CA LEU A 517 60.79 -12.33 3.50
C LEU A 517 62.00 -13.26 3.68
N HIS A 518 61.93 -14.15 4.69
CA HIS A 518 62.88 -15.25 4.84
C HIS A 518 62.55 -16.40 3.87
N ARG A 519 63.58 -17.13 3.45
CA ARG A 519 63.53 -18.18 2.41
C ARG A 519 62.76 -19.45 2.83
N PRO A 520 62.28 -20.24 1.85
CA PRO A 520 61.57 -21.50 2.08
C PRO A 520 62.51 -22.68 2.38
N LEU A 521 61.91 -23.80 2.78
CA LEU A 521 62.53 -25.12 2.84
C LEU A 521 61.92 -26.02 1.75
N ASP A 522 62.78 -26.67 0.96
CA ASP A 522 62.39 -27.52 -0.17
C ASP A 522 61.90 -28.91 0.27
N ILE A 523 60.83 -29.39 -0.36
CA ILE A 523 60.55 -30.83 -0.54
C ILE A 523 60.19 -31.07 -2.02
N THR A 524 60.72 -32.15 -2.58
CA THR A 524 60.94 -32.31 -4.02
C THR A 524 59.92 -33.23 -4.71
N THR A 525 59.47 -32.82 -5.90
CA THR A 525 58.96 -33.66 -7.02
C THR A 525 57.92 -34.77 -6.78
N MET A 526 56.69 -34.54 -7.27
CA MET A 526 56.08 -35.35 -8.34
C MET A 526 55.21 -34.44 -9.23
N GLY A 527 55.08 -34.76 -10.52
CA GLY A 527 54.52 -33.84 -11.52
C GLY A 527 53.27 -34.33 -12.26
N SER A 528 52.30 -33.44 -12.40
CA SER A 528 51.15 -33.44 -13.35
C SER A 528 50.43 -32.09 -13.13
N VAL A 529 50.35 -31.12 -14.05
CA VAL A 529 49.78 -31.07 -15.42
C VAL A 529 48.23 -31.00 -15.41
N LEU A 530 47.71 -29.92 -16.02
CA LEU A 530 46.30 -29.46 -16.14
C LEU A 530 45.70 -28.74 -14.91
N ALA A 531 44.89 -27.68 -15.05
CA ALA A 531 44.46 -26.93 -16.25
C ALA A 531 44.57 -25.41 -16.03
N ALA A 532 44.95 -24.68 -17.09
CA ALA A 532 45.02 -23.23 -17.10
C ALA A 532 43.86 -22.67 -17.92
N SER A 533 43.20 -21.63 -17.38
CA SER A 533 42.17 -20.89 -18.09
C SER A 533 42.64 -20.45 -19.48
N SER A 534 41.90 -20.89 -20.51
CA SER A 534 42.19 -20.62 -21.93
C SER A 534 42.48 -19.15 -22.23
N PRO A 535 43.51 -18.83 -23.04
CA PRO A 535 43.94 -17.45 -23.32
C PRO A 535 43.10 -16.76 -24.41
N ASN A 536 43.10 -15.42 -24.40
CA ASN A 536 42.59 -14.62 -25.52
C ASN A 536 43.49 -14.73 -26.76
N PRO A 537 42.95 -14.75 -27.98
CA PRO A 537 43.73 -14.57 -29.21
C PRO A 537 44.24 -13.11 -29.36
N PRO A 538 45.30 -12.87 -30.16
CA PRO A 538 45.86 -11.54 -30.39
C PRO A 538 44.93 -10.64 -31.23
N PRO A 539 45.11 -9.31 -31.19
CA PRO A 539 44.07 -8.36 -31.59
C PRO A 539 44.03 -8.02 -33.09
N PRO A 540 42.85 -7.68 -33.60
CA PRO A 540 42.64 -6.52 -34.43
C PRO A 540 41.97 -5.38 -33.63
N ALA A 541 42.27 -4.14 -34.02
CA ALA A 541 42.10 -2.91 -33.26
C ALA A 541 40.73 -2.62 -32.60
N THR A 542 40.81 -2.01 -31.40
CA THR A 542 39.89 -1.01 -30.80
C THR A 542 38.43 -1.38 -30.50
N GLY A 543 38.00 -1.10 -29.26
CA GLY A 543 36.59 -1.05 -28.84
C GLY A 543 36.27 -1.95 -27.66
N GLY A 544 36.26 -1.40 -26.44
CA GLY A 544 35.93 -2.17 -25.23
C GLY A 544 35.25 -1.35 -24.14
N THR A 545 34.06 -1.78 -23.71
CA THR A 545 33.43 -1.40 -22.44
C THR A 545 32.84 -2.63 -21.75
N ALA A 546 32.78 -2.60 -20.42
CA ALA A 546 32.62 -3.79 -19.58
C ALA A 546 31.17 -4.33 -19.51
N ALA A 547 31.06 -5.61 -19.14
CA ALA A 547 29.80 -6.26 -18.83
C ALA A 547 29.07 -5.54 -17.68
N SER A 548 27.81 -5.18 -17.93
CA SER A 548 26.94 -4.48 -16.98
C SER A 548 25.83 -5.42 -16.50
N GLY A 549 25.70 -5.58 -15.19
CA GLY A 549 24.60 -6.35 -14.60
C GLY A 549 23.25 -5.68 -14.86
N LEU A 550 22.25 -6.47 -15.25
CA LEU A 550 20.88 -6.00 -15.47
C LEU A 550 20.19 -5.70 -14.14
N THR A 551 20.10 -4.43 -13.77
CA THR A 551 19.24 -3.95 -12.68
C THR A 551 17.85 -3.61 -13.21
N VAL A 552 16.80 -4.13 -12.58
CA VAL A 552 15.40 -3.79 -12.88
C VAL A 552 15.19 -2.26 -12.78
N PRO A 553 14.46 -1.61 -13.71
CA PRO A 553 14.25 -0.17 -13.65
C PRO A 553 13.47 0.26 -12.39
N PRO A 554 13.74 1.48 -11.87
CA PRO A 554 13.03 2.01 -10.71
C PRO A 554 11.56 2.25 -11.07
N GLY A 555 10.68 1.38 -10.58
CA GLY A 555 9.24 1.39 -10.89
C GLY A 555 8.49 0.17 -10.36
N PHE A 556 9.18 -0.98 -10.26
CA PHE A 556 8.73 -2.16 -9.51
C PHE A 556 9.88 -2.73 -8.68
N GLY A 557 10.23 -2.03 -7.60
CA GLY A 557 10.97 -2.67 -6.50
C GLY A 557 9.99 -3.47 -5.66
N MET A 558 10.23 -4.77 -5.48
CA MET A 558 9.51 -5.51 -4.43
C MET A 558 9.89 -4.90 -3.07
N PRO A 559 8.93 -4.64 -2.16
CA PRO A 559 9.26 -4.12 -0.85
C PRO A 559 10.11 -5.14 -0.09
N SER A 560 11.13 -4.67 0.64
CA SER A 560 11.85 -5.50 1.59
C SER A 560 10.88 -6.03 2.65
N VAL A 561 10.72 -7.35 2.72
CA VAL A 561 9.87 -7.99 3.73
C VAL A 561 10.55 -7.84 5.09
N SER A 562 10.01 -6.95 5.91
CA SER A 562 10.26 -6.91 7.35
C SER A 562 9.20 -7.75 8.05
N PRO A 563 9.56 -8.79 8.83
CA PRO A 563 8.60 -9.58 9.59
C PRO A 563 8.29 -8.94 10.95
N VAL A 564 7.04 -8.53 11.18
CA VAL A 564 6.44 -8.22 12.50
C VAL A 564 4.95 -8.60 12.36
N ILE A 565 4.33 -9.42 13.21
CA ILE A 565 3.72 -9.12 14.54
C ILE A 565 3.59 -10.50 15.26
N SER A 566 4.15 -10.76 16.45
CA SER A 566 3.66 -10.49 17.85
C SER A 566 2.33 -11.20 18.21
N PRO A 567 1.97 -11.45 19.50
CA PRO A 567 2.70 -11.32 20.78
C PRO A 567 2.64 -12.59 21.68
N THR A 568 3.08 -12.48 22.94
CA THR A 568 2.97 -13.52 23.99
C THR A 568 1.54 -13.77 24.49
N GLY A 569 1.20 -15.02 24.79
CA GLY A 569 0.05 -15.41 25.61
C GLY A 569 0.49 -16.28 26.80
N ALA A 570 -0.16 -16.15 27.96
CA ALA A 570 0.21 -16.85 29.18
C ALA A 570 -0.60 -18.15 29.39
N ALA A 571 0.15 -19.25 29.57
CA ALA A 571 -0.17 -20.46 30.34
C ALA A 571 -1.51 -21.20 30.13
N LEU A 572 -1.45 -22.41 29.54
CA LEU A 572 -1.49 -23.69 30.28
C LEU A 572 -1.48 -24.90 29.31
N GLY A 573 -0.62 -25.89 29.55
CA GLY A 573 -0.87 -27.29 29.13
C GLY A 573 -0.25 -27.83 27.82
N GLN A 574 1.08 -27.94 27.76
CA GLN A 574 1.84 -29.02 27.08
C GLN A 574 1.56 -29.35 25.59
N GLN A 575 2.37 -28.77 24.69
CA GLN A 575 3.16 -29.51 23.68
C GLN A 575 4.20 -28.57 23.05
N GLU A 576 5.47 -28.96 23.02
CA GLU A 576 6.54 -28.16 22.41
C GLU A 576 6.49 -28.28 20.87
N THR A 577 5.91 -27.29 20.20
CA THR A 577 6.06 -27.10 18.76
C THR A 577 7.20 -26.12 18.48
N GLU A 578 8.27 -26.61 17.86
CA GLU A 578 9.40 -25.78 17.41
C GLU A 578 8.91 -24.65 16.48
N ASN A 579 9.35 -23.41 16.72
CA ASN A 579 9.11 -22.31 15.79
C ASN A 579 9.94 -22.56 14.50
N PRO A 580 9.33 -22.62 13.31
CA PRO A 580 10.06 -22.89 12.08
C PRO A 580 11.06 -21.78 11.78
N LEU A 581 12.29 -22.17 11.43
CA LEU A 581 13.37 -21.23 11.11
C LEU A 581 13.04 -20.44 9.83
N PRO A 582 13.39 -19.13 9.76
CA PRO A 582 13.09 -18.32 8.60
C PRO A 582 14.00 -18.67 7.41
N ASN A 583 13.43 -18.78 6.21
CA ASN A 583 14.16 -18.96 4.96
C ASN A 583 15.24 -17.87 4.77
N PRO A 584 16.50 -18.22 4.43
CA PRO A 584 17.61 -17.27 4.38
C PRO A 584 17.64 -16.37 3.12
N GLY A 585 16.79 -16.62 2.12
CA GLY A 585 16.81 -15.96 0.81
C GLY A 585 17.63 -16.71 -0.23
N ALA A 586 17.92 -16.06 -1.36
CA ALA A 586 18.75 -16.62 -2.44
C ALA A 586 20.25 -16.42 -2.18
N PHE A 587 21.11 -17.25 -2.78
CA PHE A 587 22.56 -17.13 -2.65
C PHE A 587 23.08 -15.74 -3.07
N ASP A 588 22.59 -15.22 -4.21
CA ASP A 588 22.85 -13.88 -4.74
C ASP A 588 22.43 -12.72 -3.82
N GLU A 589 21.71 -12.98 -2.72
CA GLU A 589 21.25 -11.97 -1.76
C GLU A 589 22.24 -11.74 -0.63
N CYS A 590 23.18 -12.67 -0.40
CA CYS A 590 24.12 -12.61 0.73
C CYS A 590 24.93 -11.30 0.73
N HIS A 591 25.57 -10.98 -0.41
CA HIS A 591 26.40 -9.77 -0.53
C HIS A 591 25.64 -8.53 -1.04
N ARG A 592 24.38 -8.69 -1.50
CA ARG A 592 23.63 -7.65 -2.23
C ARG A 592 23.49 -6.35 -1.44
N LYS A 593 23.08 -6.42 -0.17
CA LYS A 593 22.90 -5.23 0.67
C LYS A 593 24.20 -4.44 0.91
N CYS A 594 25.36 -5.11 0.92
CA CYS A 594 26.63 -4.42 1.02
C CYS A 594 26.95 -3.69 -0.30
N LYS A 595 26.84 -4.40 -1.43
CA LYS A 595 27.07 -3.83 -2.78
C LYS A 595 26.15 -2.65 -3.10
N GLU A 596 24.91 -2.64 -2.60
CA GLU A 596 23.98 -1.52 -2.75
C GLU A 596 24.43 -0.22 -2.06
N VAL A 597 25.32 -0.26 -1.06
CA VAL A 597 25.85 0.95 -0.39
C VAL A 597 26.90 1.68 -1.24
N PHE A 598 27.61 0.97 -2.11
CA PHE A 598 28.70 1.53 -2.91
C PHE A 598 28.18 2.42 -4.06
N PRO A 599 28.96 3.46 -4.46
CA PRO A 599 28.66 4.27 -5.63
C PRO A 599 28.83 3.44 -6.93
N MET A 600 27.96 3.66 -7.91
CA MET A 600 28.05 3.01 -9.21
C MET A 600 29.01 3.77 -10.13
N GLN A 601 30.03 3.09 -10.65
CA GLN A 601 30.97 3.68 -11.59
C GLN A 601 30.32 3.91 -12.96
N MET A 602 30.41 5.15 -13.46
CA MET A 602 29.90 5.57 -14.74
C MET A 602 30.81 6.68 -15.32
N GLU A 603 30.95 6.69 -16.64
CA GLU A 603 31.81 7.62 -17.38
C GLU A 603 30.98 8.27 -18.50
N GLY A 604 31.14 9.57 -18.71
CA GLY A 604 30.40 10.31 -19.75
C GLY A 604 28.95 10.66 -19.36
N VAL A 605 28.06 10.75 -20.33
CA VAL A 605 26.65 11.15 -20.11
C VAL A 605 25.72 9.97 -20.33
N ARG A 606 24.87 9.66 -19.33
CA ARG A 606 23.84 8.62 -19.41
C ARG A 606 22.44 9.21 -19.29
N LEU A 607 21.64 9.06 -20.33
CA LEU A 607 20.22 9.43 -20.33
C LEU A 607 19.36 8.16 -20.33
N VAL A 608 18.53 8.00 -19.31
CA VAL A 608 17.58 6.90 -19.16
C VAL A 608 16.17 7.48 -19.25
N VAL A 609 15.33 6.95 -20.15
CA VAL A 609 13.93 7.37 -20.30
C VAL A 609 13.03 6.15 -20.15
N ASN A 610 12.36 6.05 -19.01
CA ASN A 610 11.37 5.02 -18.72
C ASN A 610 9.97 5.51 -19.13
N LYS A 611 9.18 4.63 -19.74
CA LYS A 611 7.80 4.91 -20.13
C LYS A 611 6.92 3.67 -19.97
N GLY A 612 5.92 3.76 -19.09
CA GLY A 612 4.82 2.80 -19.05
C GLY A 612 3.93 2.95 -20.28
N LEU A 613 3.75 1.89 -21.06
CA LEU A 613 2.75 1.84 -22.14
C LEU A 613 1.45 1.20 -21.66
N SER A 614 1.51 0.33 -20.64
CA SER A 614 0.35 -0.20 -19.91
C SER A 614 0.78 -0.64 -18.50
N ASN A 615 -0.19 -1.05 -17.67
CA ASN A 615 0.07 -1.64 -16.34
C ASN A 615 0.94 -2.90 -16.39
N HIS A 616 1.03 -3.56 -17.55
CA HIS A 616 1.77 -4.81 -17.76
C HIS A 616 3.00 -4.65 -18.66
N PHE A 617 3.23 -3.48 -19.27
CA PHE A 617 4.29 -3.28 -20.25
C PHE A 617 4.97 -1.92 -20.11
N GLN A 618 6.28 -1.96 -19.87
CA GLN A 618 7.14 -0.79 -19.70
C GLN A 618 8.29 -0.85 -20.72
N VAL A 619 8.71 0.34 -21.18
CA VAL A 619 9.81 0.52 -22.13
C VAL A 619 10.85 1.45 -21.50
N ASN A 620 12.12 1.18 -21.75
CA ASN A 620 13.26 1.96 -21.29
C ASN A 620 14.16 2.29 -22.49
N HIS A 621 14.54 3.56 -22.63
CA HIS A 621 15.55 4.02 -23.58
C HIS A 621 16.79 4.47 -22.80
N ASN A 622 17.90 3.76 -22.93
CA ASN A 622 19.16 4.05 -22.25
C ASN A 622 20.22 4.48 -23.29
N VAL A 623 20.55 5.78 -23.31
CA VAL A 623 21.59 6.37 -24.16
C VAL A 623 22.82 6.63 -23.29
N MET A 624 23.97 6.09 -23.68
CA MET A 624 25.26 6.34 -23.02
C MET A 624 26.24 6.96 -24.01
N LEU A 625 26.63 8.20 -23.75
CA LEU A 625 27.60 8.97 -24.52
C LEU A 625 28.94 8.97 -23.76
N SER A 626 29.95 8.26 -24.28
CA SER A 626 31.30 8.29 -23.72
C SER A 626 32.17 9.30 -24.46
N THR A 627 33.15 9.89 -23.76
CA THR A 627 34.18 10.76 -24.35
C THR A 627 35.43 9.99 -24.79
N MET A 628 35.65 8.79 -24.23
CA MET A 628 36.86 7.97 -24.44
C MET A 628 36.58 6.65 -25.19
N GLY A 629 35.31 6.34 -25.48
CA GLY A 629 34.89 5.12 -26.18
C GLY A 629 33.56 5.30 -26.89
N ASP A 630 33.04 4.23 -27.48
CA ASP A 630 31.85 4.30 -28.33
C ASP A 630 30.59 4.68 -27.56
N SER A 631 29.79 5.57 -28.18
CA SER A 631 28.46 5.90 -27.68
C SER A 631 27.49 4.77 -28.00
N THR A 632 26.74 4.30 -27.00
CA THR A 632 25.83 3.16 -27.13
C THR A 632 24.39 3.57 -26.82
N TYR A 633 23.46 2.94 -27.52
CA TYR A 633 22.03 3.05 -27.25
C TYR A 633 21.48 1.65 -26.97
N ARG A 634 20.68 1.52 -25.92
CA ARG A 634 19.94 0.29 -25.60
C ARG A 634 18.45 0.59 -25.46
N PHE A 635 17.65 -0.25 -26.09
CA PHE A 635 16.21 -0.31 -25.96
C PHE A 635 15.83 -1.49 -25.07
N GLY A 636 15.26 -1.19 -23.90
CA GLY A 636 14.75 -2.17 -22.96
C GLY A 636 13.24 -2.28 -23.01
N ALA A 637 12.71 -3.49 -22.94
CA ALA A 637 11.30 -3.78 -22.78
C ALA A 637 11.09 -4.71 -21.58
N THR A 638 10.08 -4.41 -20.75
CA THR A 638 9.70 -5.24 -19.59
C THR A 638 8.20 -5.52 -19.63
N TYR A 639 7.85 -6.80 -19.64
CA TYR A 639 6.48 -7.29 -19.49
C TYR A 639 6.31 -7.96 -18.12
N VAL A 640 5.22 -7.61 -17.42
CA VAL A 640 4.84 -8.19 -16.13
C VAL A 640 3.45 -8.81 -16.27
N GLY A 641 3.36 -10.12 -16.10
CA GLY A 641 2.12 -10.89 -16.25
C GLY A 641 1.06 -10.59 -15.19
N SER A 642 -0.08 -11.27 -15.30
CA SER A 642 -1.25 -11.08 -14.42
C SER A 642 -1.40 -12.15 -13.32
N LYS A 643 -0.56 -13.19 -13.29
CA LYS A 643 -0.66 -14.29 -12.33
C LYS A 643 -0.03 -13.90 -11.00
N GLN A 644 -0.84 -13.31 -10.11
CA GLN A 644 -0.45 -12.99 -8.75
C GLN A 644 -0.28 -14.27 -7.93
N THR A 645 0.95 -14.59 -7.54
CA THR A 645 1.28 -15.84 -6.81
C THR A 645 1.74 -15.57 -5.37
N GLY A 646 1.99 -14.30 -5.02
CA GLY A 646 2.23 -13.79 -3.67
C GLY A 646 1.67 -12.36 -3.50
N PRO A 647 1.73 -11.77 -2.29
CA PRO A 647 1.08 -10.49 -2.00
C PRO A 647 1.57 -9.30 -2.85
N ALA A 648 2.79 -9.37 -3.40
CA ALA A 648 3.37 -8.34 -4.28
C ALA A 648 4.09 -8.88 -5.52
N GLU A 649 4.02 -10.20 -5.81
CA GLU A 649 4.73 -10.81 -6.94
C GLU A 649 3.77 -11.23 -8.07
N LEU A 650 4.04 -10.73 -9.28
CA LEU A 650 3.31 -11.00 -10.53
C LEU A 650 4.22 -11.73 -11.53
N PHE A 651 3.74 -12.84 -12.10
CA PHE A 651 4.50 -13.65 -13.06
C PHE A 651 3.69 -13.98 -14.34
N PRO A 652 4.34 -14.38 -15.46
CA PRO A 652 5.78 -14.28 -15.73
C PRO A 652 6.27 -12.83 -15.80
N VAL A 653 7.55 -12.62 -15.55
CA VAL A 653 8.25 -11.36 -15.87
C VAL A 653 9.18 -11.63 -17.05
N MET A 654 9.10 -10.83 -18.10
CA MET A 654 10.01 -10.89 -19.25
C MET A 654 10.72 -9.55 -19.38
N VAL A 655 12.04 -9.57 -19.44
CA VAL A 655 12.90 -8.39 -19.62
C VAL A 655 13.76 -8.62 -20.84
N GLY A 656 13.87 -7.64 -21.74
CA GLY A 656 14.73 -7.75 -22.93
C GLY A 656 15.36 -6.41 -23.27
N ASP A 657 16.69 -6.37 -23.26
CA ASP A 657 17.50 -5.20 -23.62
C ASP A 657 18.25 -5.49 -24.93
N MET A 658 18.02 -4.67 -25.96
CA MET A 658 18.68 -4.74 -27.26
C MET A 658 19.56 -3.50 -27.48
N ASP A 659 20.80 -3.69 -27.95
CA ASP A 659 21.68 -2.58 -28.32
C ASP A 659 21.60 -2.19 -29.81
N ASN A 660 22.29 -1.10 -30.16
CA ASN A 660 22.39 -0.60 -31.54
C ASN A 660 23.16 -1.52 -32.51
N SER A 661 23.82 -2.58 -32.03
CA SER A 661 24.50 -3.59 -32.86
C SER A 661 23.61 -4.81 -33.18
N GLY A 662 22.39 -4.87 -32.64
CA GLY A 662 21.52 -6.04 -32.76
C GLY A 662 21.89 -7.17 -31.79
N SER A 663 22.58 -6.85 -30.70
CA SER A 663 22.84 -7.79 -29.60
C SER A 663 21.71 -7.70 -28.58
N LEU A 664 21.06 -8.82 -28.27
CA LEU A 664 19.91 -8.91 -27.36
C LEU A 664 20.29 -9.70 -26.10
N ASN A 665 20.02 -9.13 -24.93
CA ASN A 665 19.98 -9.85 -23.67
C ASN A 665 18.53 -9.96 -23.22
N ALA A 666 17.96 -11.16 -23.24
CA ALA A 666 16.59 -11.42 -22.80
C ALA A 666 16.57 -12.34 -21.57
N GLN A 667 15.66 -12.08 -20.63
CA GLN A 667 15.44 -12.90 -19.44
C GLN A 667 13.94 -13.13 -19.22
N ILE A 668 13.55 -14.37 -18.93
CA ILE A 668 12.19 -14.78 -18.61
C ILE A 668 12.21 -15.40 -17.22
N ILE A 669 11.49 -14.80 -16.27
CA ILE A 669 11.36 -15.28 -14.90
C ILE A 669 9.92 -15.77 -14.70
N HIS A 670 9.75 -17.03 -14.30
CA HIS A 670 8.44 -17.62 -14.06
C HIS A 670 8.40 -18.44 -12.77
N GLN A 671 7.40 -18.18 -11.94
CA GLN A 671 7.08 -19.02 -10.79
C GLN A 671 6.18 -20.19 -11.24
N ILE A 672 6.79 -21.36 -11.36
CA ILE A 672 6.13 -22.59 -11.83
C ILE A 672 5.18 -23.11 -10.73
N THR A 673 5.65 -23.13 -9.48
CA THR A 673 4.86 -23.53 -8.30
C THR A 673 5.11 -22.58 -7.13
N LYS A 674 4.36 -22.70 -6.03
CA LYS A 674 4.56 -21.87 -4.82
C LYS A 674 5.99 -21.94 -4.26
N ARG A 675 6.73 -23.04 -4.50
CA ARG A 675 8.12 -23.25 -4.03
C ARG A 675 9.18 -23.23 -5.14
N ILE A 676 8.80 -23.27 -6.42
CA ILE A 676 9.75 -23.35 -7.55
C ILE A 676 9.65 -22.09 -8.43
N ARG A 677 10.77 -21.36 -8.53
CA ARG A 677 10.99 -20.25 -9.44
C ARG A 677 12.01 -20.69 -10.49
N SER A 678 11.76 -20.38 -11.76
CA SER A 678 12.72 -20.59 -12.84
C SER A 678 13.02 -19.27 -13.54
N LYS A 679 14.26 -19.12 -14.01
CA LYS A 679 14.72 -17.98 -14.79
C LYS A 679 15.51 -18.50 -15.98
N VAL A 680 15.18 -18.06 -17.18
CA VAL A 680 15.89 -18.42 -18.41
C VAL A 680 16.42 -17.15 -19.05
N ALA A 681 17.71 -17.12 -19.35
CA ALA A 681 18.38 -16.00 -20.00
C ALA A 681 18.92 -16.42 -21.38
N PHE A 682 18.78 -15.53 -22.36
CA PHE A 682 19.28 -15.70 -23.72
C PHE A 682 20.14 -14.50 -24.10
N GLN A 683 21.29 -14.76 -24.73
CA GLN A 683 22.20 -13.74 -25.22
C GLN A 683 22.52 -13.96 -26.70
N THR A 684 22.25 -12.94 -27.50
CA THR A 684 22.72 -12.83 -28.89
C THR A 684 23.72 -11.69 -29.04
N GLN A 685 24.65 -11.83 -29.97
CA GLN A 685 25.54 -10.74 -30.41
C GLN A 685 25.44 -10.62 -31.92
N GLN A 686 25.16 -9.41 -32.44
CA GLN A 686 25.04 -9.15 -33.88
C GLN A 686 24.15 -10.18 -34.61
N ASN A 687 22.95 -10.42 -34.09
CA ASN A 687 22.00 -11.46 -34.54
C ASN A 687 22.46 -12.94 -34.47
N LYS A 688 23.69 -13.23 -34.02
CA LYS A 688 24.14 -14.61 -33.76
C LYS A 688 23.81 -15.00 -32.31
N PHE A 689 23.27 -16.20 -32.12
CA PHE A 689 23.09 -16.78 -30.79
C PHE A 689 24.46 -17.10 -30.17
N VAL A 690 24.70 -16.65 -28.94
CA VAL A 690 26.00 -16.79 -28.26
C VAL A 690 25.92 -17.68 -27.05
N ASN A 691 24.91 -17.50 -26.19
CA ASN A 691 24.81 -18.19 -24.91
C ASN A 691 23.35 -18.25 -24.45
N TRP A 692 23.02 -19.28 -23.66
CA TRP A 692 21.83 -19.32 -22.85
C TRP A 692 22.11 -19.90 -21.46
N GLN A 693 21.33 -19.46 -20.48
CA GLN A 693 21.41 -19.90 -19.10
C GLN A 693 20.02 -20.27 -18.60
N GLY A 694 19.91 -21.39 -17.88
CA GLY A 694 18.68 -21.83 -17.23
C GLY A 694 18.90 -22.01 -15.72
N ASP A 695 18.21 -21.21 -14.92
CA ASP A 695 18.19 -21.26 -13.46
C ASP A 695 16.89 -21.90 -12.97
N ALA A 696 17.00 -22.76 -11.96
CA ALA A 696 15.89 -23.35 -11.21
C ALA A 696 16.16 -23.19 -9.70
N GLU A 697 15.33 -22.38 -9.04
CA GLU A 697 15.39 -22.05 -7.61
C GLU A 697 14.23 -22.73 -6.87
N PHE A 698 14.56 -23.54 -5.88
CA PHE A 698 13.62 -24.17 -4.94
C PHE A 698 13.72 -23.48 -3.58
N ARG A 699 12.60 -22.91 -3.11
CA ARG A 699 12.47 -22.29 -1.78
C ARG A 699 11.71 -23.22 -0.84
N GLY A 700 12.44 -23.78 0.13
CA GLY A 700 11.88 -24.46 1.31
C GLY A 700 11.45 -23.46 2.39
N GLU A 701 11.16 -23.98 3.58
CA GLU A 701 10.74 -23.16 4.72
C GLU A 701 11.95 -22.57 5.45
N ASP A 702 13.01 -23.36 5.62
CA ASP A 702 14.28 -23.03 6.27
C ASP A 702 15.49 -23.00 5.32
N PHE A 703 15.36 -23.52 4.09
CA PHE A 703 16.45 -23.57 3.09
C PHE A 703 16.04 -23.07 1.69
N THR A 704 17.03 -22.70 0.90
CA THR A 704 16.91 -22.38 -0.53
C THR A 704 18.00 -23.12 -1.31
N ALA A 705 17.63 -23.76 -2.41
CA ALA A 705 18.53 -24.46 -3.31
C ALA A 705 18.36 -23.93 -4.74
N THR A 706 19.45 -23.64 -5.43
CA THR A 706 19.45 -23.16 -6.83
C THR A 706 20.34 -24.04 -7.69
N VAL A 707 19.86 -24.39 -8.88
CA VAL A 707 20.64 -25.06 -9.92
C VAL A 707 20.63 -24.19 -11.17
N THR A 708 21.82 -23.86 -11.66
CA THR A 708 22.06 -23.00 -12.83
C THR A 708 22.85 -23.78 -13.86
N LEU A 709 22.30 -23.89 -15.07
CA LEU A 709 22.95 -24.45 -16.25
C LEU A 709 23.38 -23.31 -17.17
N GLY A 710 24.69 -23.13 -17.36
CA GLY A 710 25.27 -22.08 -18.20
C GLY A 710 25.91 -22.67 -19.46
N ASN A 711 25.50 -22.16 -20.62
CA ASN A 711 25.99 -22.52 -21.96
C ASN A 711 26.15 -24.03 -22.24
N PRO A 712 25.14 -24.89 -22.00
CA PRO A 712 25.24 -26.31 -22.31
C PRO A 712 25.19 -26.55 -23.84
N ASP A 713 26.27 -27.09 -24.39
CA ASP A 713 26.39 -27.58 -25.76
C ASP A 713 26.37 -29.12 -25.74
N VAL A 714 25.26 -29.67 -26.23
CA VAL A 714 25.00 -31.12 -26.28
C VAL A 714 25.77 -31.82 -27.41
N LEU A 715 26.24 -31.08 -28.42
CA LEU A 715 27.00 -31.64 -29.56
C LEU A 715 28.49 -31.71 -29.27
N VAL A 716 29.03 -30.70 -28.61
CA VAL A 716 30.45 -30.64 -28.20
C VAL A 716 30.69 -31.32 -26.84
N GLY A 717 29.64 -31.52 -26.05
CA GLY A 717 29.76 -32.03 -24.68
C GLY A 717 30.48 -30.99 -23.82
N SER A 718 29.94 -29.77 -23.75
CA SER A 718 30.51 -28.74 -22.88
C SER A 718 29.43 -27.97 -22.14
N GLY A 719 29.73 -27.48 -20.94
CA GLY A 719 28.78 -26.73 -20.14
C GLY A 719 29.27 -26.43 -18.74
N ILE A 720 28.56 -25.53 -18.06
CA ILE A 720 28.81 -25.16 -16.66
C ILE A 720 27.53 -25.45 -15.87
N VAL A 721 27.68 -26.14 -14.74
CA VAL A 721 26.63 -26.38 -13.77
C VAL A 721 27.05 -25.71 -12.47
N VAL A 722 26.27 -24.73 -12.01
CA VAL A 722 26.44 -24.10 -10.70
C VAL A 722 25.30 -24.56 -9.82
N THR A 723 25.62 -25.01 -8.61
CA THR A 723 24.63 -25.39 -7.60
C THR A 723 24.89 -24.60 -6.32
N HIS A 724 23.83 -24.01 -5.77
CA HIS A 724 23.85 -23.28 -4.53
C HIS A 724 22.90 -23.95 -3.53
N TYR A 725 23.32 -24.05 -2.28
CA TYR A 725 22.47 -24.49 -1.18
C TYR A 725 22.71 -23.56 0.01
N LEU A 726 21.64 -23.02 0.60
CA LEU A 726 21.72 -22.12 1.76
C LEU A 726 20.61 -22.48 2.74
N GLN A 727 20.97 -22.79 3.99
CA GLN A 727 20.05 -23.22 5.04
C GLN A 727 20.20 -22.37 6.30
N SER A 728 19.07 -22.01 6.90
CA SER A 728 18.97 -21.36 8.20
C SER A 728 19.31 -22.37 9.29
N ILE A 729 20.34 -22.11 10.10
CA ILE A 729 20.72 -22.94 11.27
C ILE A 729 20.18 -22.32 12.56
N THR A 730 20.13 -20.99 12.63
CA THR A 730 19.48 -20.25 13.71
C THR A 730 18.74 -19.05 13.10
N PRO A 731 17.83 -18.38 13.84
CA PRO A 731 17.14 -17.19 13.34
C PRO A 731 18.05 -16.04 12.89
N ALA A 732 19.34 -16.06 13.28
CA ALA A 732 20.36 -15.09 12.88
C ALA A 732 21.41 -15.67 11.93
N LEU A 733 21.67 -16.98 11.92
CA LEU A 733 22.76 -17.61 11.16
C LEU A 733 22.24 -18.57 10.09
N ALA A 734 22.63 -18.30 8.85
CA ALA A 734 22.48 -19.22 7.72
C ALA A 734 23.84 -19.66 7.19
N LEU A 735 24.02 -20.96 6.94
CA LEU A 735 25.21 -21.52 6.30
C LEU A 735 24.84 -22.20 4.99
N GLY A 736 25.78 -22.27 4.06
CA GLY A 736 25.55 -22.80 2.73
C GLY A 736 26.83 -23.13 1.98
N GLY A 737 26.65 -23.55 0.74
CA GLY A 737 27.73 -23.85 -0.18
C GLY A 737 27.37 -23.55 -1.63
N GLU A 738 28.40 -23.29 -2.40
CA GLU A 738 28.40 -23.19 -3.85
C GLU A 738 29.30 -24.30 -4.40
N LEU A 739 28.81 -25.00 -5.42
CA LEU A 739 29.56 -25.99 -6.17
C LEU A 739 29.41 -25.67 -7.66
N VAL A 740 30.52 -25.25 -8.26
CA VAL A 740 30.67 -24.98 -9.70
C VAL A 740 31.38 -26.16 -10.34
N TYR A 741 30.68 -26.87 -11.21
CA TYR A 741 31.24 -27.89 -12.09
C TYR A 741 31.31 -27.33 -13.51
N HIS A 742 32.48 -27.42 -14.16
CA HIS A 742 32.62 -27.12 -15.57
C HIS A 742 33.29 -28.27 -16.31
N HIS A 743 32.75 -28.57 -17.48
CA HIS A 743 33.24 -29.61 -18.37
C HIS A 743 33.39 -29.02 -19.77
N ARG A 744 34.58 -29.18 -20.34
CA ARG A 744 34.92 -28.86 -21.73
C ARG A 744 35.80 -29.99 -22.28
N PRO A 745 35.81 -30.25 -23.59
CA PRO A 745 36.72 -31.22 -24.18
C PRO A 745 38.19 -30.91 -23.85
N GLY A 746 38.79 -31.71 -22.96
CA GLY A 746 40.17 -31.55 -22.49
C GLY A 746 40.38 -30.70 -21.22
N GLU A 747 39.32 -30.12 -20.63
CA GLU A 747 39.39 -29.33 -19.39
C GLU A 747 38.16 -29.62 -18.51
N GLU A 748 38.39 -30.29 -17.38
CA GLU A 748 37.38 -30.51 -16.34
C GLU A 748 37.81 -29.87 -15.04
N GLY A 749 36.88 -29.29 -14.29
CA GLY A 749 37.17 -28.81 -12.96
C GLY A 749 35.96 -28.52 -12.10
N THR A 750 36.16 -28.73 -10.80
CA THR A 750 35.16 -28.50 -9.76
C THR A 750 35.71 -27.47 -8.77
N VAL A 751 34.93 -26.42 -8.51
CA VAL A 751 35.23 -25.41 -7.48
C VAL A 751 34.12 -25.47 -6.44
N MET A 752 34.52 -25.56 -5.16
CA MET A 752 33.59 -25.51 -4.03
C MET A 752 33.92 -24.30 -3.15
N SER A 753 32.87 -23.59 -2.74
CA SER A 753 32.93 -22.47 -1.80
C SER A 753 31.90 -22.67 -0.69
N PHE A 754 32.23 -22.28 0.52
CA PHE A 754 31.32 -22.25 1.66
C PHE A 754 30.85 -20.82 1.93
N VAL A 755 29.58 -20.65 2.28
CA VAL A 755 28.97 -19.37 2.66
C VAL A 755 28.50 -19.42 4.12
N GLY A 756 28.78 -18.37 4.86
CA GLY A 756 28.12 -18.05 6.12
C GLY A 756 27.50 -16.65 6.06
N ARG A 757 26.25 -16.51 6.49
CA ARG A 757 25.55 -15.24 6.63
C ARG A 757 24.98 -15.10 8.03
N TYR A 758 25.37 -14.04 8.72
CA TYR A 758 24.88 -13.65 10.02
C TYR A 758 24.08 -12.35 9.93
N THR A 759 22.82 -12.38 10.34
CA THR A 759 21.86 -11.27 10.26
C THR A 759 21.48 -10.85 11.68
N GLY A 760 21.93 -9.67 12.11
CA GLY A 760 21.51 -9.01 13.34
C GLY A 760 20.47 -7.92 13.07
N ASN A 761 20.00 -7.26 14.14
CA ASN A 761 18.91 -6.25 14.06
C ASN A 761 19.21 -5.11 13.07
N ASN A 762 20.44 -4.59 13.08
CA ASN A 762 20.88 -3.45 12.27
C ASN A 762 22.11 -3.74 11.38
N TYR A 763 22.57 -4.99 11.31
CA TYR A 763 23.78 -5.35 10.56
C TYR A 763 23.67 -6.75 9.92
N ILE A 764 24.41 -6.95 8.83
CA ILE A 764 24.56 -8.25 8.17
C ILE A 764 26.05 -8.46 7.89
N ALA A 765 26.60 -9.56 8.39
CA ALA A 765 27.94 -10.03 8.05
C ALA A 765 27.83 -11.28 7.17
N THR A 766 28.59 -11.34 6.09
CA THR A 766 28.63 -12.50 5.20
C THR A 766 30.06 -12.83 4.81
N LEU A 767 30.38 -14.12 4.76
CA LEU A 767 31.70 -14.63 4.42
C LEU A 767 31.55 -15.80 3.44
N THR A 768 32.22 -15.69 2.30
CA THR A 768 32.35 -16.74 1.28
C THR A 768 33.81 -17.18 1.24
N LEU A 769 34.08 -18.47 1.40
CA LEU A 769 35.43 -19.06 1.39
C LEU A 769 35.47 -20.23 0.42
N GLY A 770 36.30 -20.17 -0.62
CA GLY A 770 36.50 -21.27 -1.57
C GLY A 770 37.96 -21.42 -1.99
N SER A 771 38.25 -22.47 -2.75
CA SER A 771 39.63 -22.72 -3.25
C SER A 771 40.15 -21.62 -4.18
N ALA A 772 39.27 -20.80 -4.76
CA ALA A 772 39.63 -19.68 -5.63
C ALA A 772 39.92 -18.36 -4.87
N GLY A 773 39.48 -18.23 -3.61
CA GLY A 773 39.56 -16.98 -2.86
C GLY A 773 38.59 -16.85 -1.70
N ALA A 774 38.62 -15.69 -1.05
CA ALA A 774 37.74 -15.30 0.04
C ALA A 774 37.02 -13.99 -0.27
N HIS A 775 35.73 -13.92 0.03
CA HIS A 775 34.92 -12.72 -0.13
C HIS A 775 34.10 -12.46 1.13
N ALA A 776 34.45 -11.42 1.89
CA ALA A 776 33.74 -11.04 3.11
C ALA A 776 33.06 -9.68 2.92
N SER A 777 31.84 -9.52 3.40
CA SER A 777 31.17 -8.22 3.41
C SER A 777 30.39 -7.98 4.69
N TYR A 778 30.46 -6.75 5.19
CA TYR A 778 29.80 -6.29 6.41
C TYR A 778 28.96 -5.04 6.10
N TYR A 779 27.65 -5.18 6.20
CA TYR A 779 26.67 -4.10 6.07
C TYR A 779 26.18 -3.68 7.46
N HIS A 780 26.10 -2.38 7.72
CA HIS A 780 25.59 -1.81 8.96
C HIS A 780 24.71 -0.58 8.70
N LYS A 781 23.47 -0.62 9.20
CA LYS A 781 22.54 0.51 9.20
C LYS A 781 22.65 1.25 10.54
N ALA A 782 23.51 2.27 10.58
CA ALA A 782 23.75 3.07 11.79
C ALA A 782 22.53 3.95 12.15
N ASN A 783 21.83 4.45 11.15
CA ASN A 783 20.61 5.26 11.30
C ASN A 783 19.76 5.13 10.02
N ASP A 784 18.52 5.62 10.02
CA ASP A 784 17.68 5.69 8.80
C ASP A 784 18.31 6.54 7.68
N GLN A 785 19.18 7.47 8.04
CA GLN A 785 19.92 8.33 7.11
C GLN A 785 21.30 7.79 6.71
N LEU A 786 21.91 6.88 7.49
CA LEU A 786 23.31 6.47 7.29
C LEU A 786 23.46 4.95 7.28
N GLN A 787 23.99 4.44 6.17
CA GLN A 787 24.31 3.04 5.96
C GLN A 787 25.79 2.92 5.58
N VAL A 788 26.46 1.88 6.06
CA VAL A 788 27.90 1.63 5.85
C VAL A 788 28.06 0.20 5.35
N GLY A 789 28.97 0.03 4.40
CA GLY A 789 29.37 -1.26 3.83
C GLY A 789 30.89 -1.39 3.85
N VAL A 790 31.38 -2.58 4.18
CA VAL A 790 32.80 -2.95 4.03
C VAL A 790 32.85 -4.24 3.24
N GLU A 791 33.69 -4.29 2.22
CA GLU A 791 33.87 -5.45 1.34
C GLU A 791 35.36 -5.80 1.28
N LEU A 792 35.70 -7.07 1.43
CA LEU A 792 37.04 -7.65 1.33
C LEU A 792 36.98 -8.72 0.24
N GLU A 793 37.73 -8.54 -0.83
CA GLU A 793 37.85 -9.51 -1.91
C GLU A 793 39.31 -9.95 -2.03
N ALA A 794 39.59 -11.22 -1.74
CA ALA A 794 40.91 -11.83 -1.81
C ALA A 794 40.90 -12.94 -2.87
N SER A 795 41.59 -12.73 -4.00
CA SER A 795 41.62 -13.66 -5.12
C SER A 795 42.95 -14.42 -5.16
N SER A 796 42.92 -15.73 -4.93
CA SER A 796 44.11 -16.57 -5.03
C SER A 796 44.65 -16.62 -6.46
N ARG A 797 43.77 -16.55 -7.46
CA ARG A 797 44.13 -16.55 -8.89
C ARG A 797 44.83 -15.27 -9.32
N MET A 798 44.33 -14.10 -8.91
CA MET A 798 44.90 -12.80 -9.29
C MET A 798 46.06 -12.36 -8.38
N GLN A 799 46.28 -13.06 -7.27
CA GLN A 799 47.21 -12.66 -6.19
C GLN A 799 46.95 -11.23 -5.67
N ASP A 800 45.68 -10.82 -5.70
CA ASP A 800 45.21 -9.50 -5.30
C ASP A 800 44.28 -9.62 -4.09
N THR A 801 44.30 -8.60 -3.23
CA THR A 801 43.44 -8.49 -2.05
C THR A 801 43.02 -7.04 -1.88
N SER A 802 41.76 -6.77 -2.22
CA SER A 802 41.16 -5.45 -2.11
C SER A 802 40.30 -5.34 -0.86
N VAL A 803 40.36 -4.19 -0.20
CA VAL A 803 39.44 -3.80 0.87
C VAL A 803 38.76 -2.52 0.44
N SER A 804 37.43 -2.53 0.37
CA SER A 804 36.60 -1.39 -0.02
C SER A 804 35.70 -0.98 1.14
N PHE A 805 35.76 0.29 1.51
CA PHE A 805 34.85 0.93 2.46
C PHE A 805 33.85 1.80 1.69
N GLY A 806 32.56 1.64 1.96
CA GLY A 806 31.48 2.37 1.32
C GLY A 806 30.50 2.95 2.35
N TYR A 807 29.91 4.10 2.07
CA TYR A 807 28.83 4.65 2.86
C TYR A 807 27.76 5.31 1.99
N GLN A 808 26.51 5.21 2.43
CA GLN A 808 25.34 5.81 1.81
C GLN A 808 24.66 6.72 2.83
N LEU A 809 24.47 7.98 2.44
CA LEU A 809 23.84 9.04 3.22
C LEU A 809 22.58 9.52 2.50
N ASP A 810 21.41 9.19 3.04
CA ASP A 810 20.11 9.66 2.55
C ASP A 810 19.71 10.96 3.26
N MET A 811 19.49 12.02 2.47
CA MET A 811 19.00 13.32 2.93
C MET A 811 17.56 13.53 2.42
N PRO A 812 16.54 12.93 3.07
CA PRO A 812 15.15 12.98 2.58
C PRO A 812 14.60 14.41 2.50
N LYS A 813 15.01 15.31 3.40
CA LYS A 813 14.65 16.75 3.35
C LYS A 813 15.11 17.45 2.07
N ALA A 814 16.16 16.94 1.43
CA ALA A 814 16.74 17.50 0.22
C ALA A 814 16.44 16.65 -1.03
N ASN A 815 15.70 15.52 -0.92
CA ASN A 815 15.53 14.53 -1.99
C ASN A 815 16.88 14.12 -2.62
N LEU A 816 17.90 13.92 -1.79
CA LEU A 816 19.30 13.79 -2.19
C LEU A 816 19.89 12.56 -1.52
N LEU A 817 20.50 11.68 -2.32
CA LEU A 817 21.19 10.49 -1.88
C LEU A 817 22.66 10.63 -2.26
N PHE A 818 23.54 10.56 -1.28
CA PHE A 818 24.99 10.56 -1.49
C PHE A 818 25.55 9.17 -1.19
N LYS A 819 26.42 8.66 -2.06
CA LYS A 819 27.22 7.45 -1.83
C LYS A 819 28.70 7.80 -1.99
N GLY A 820 29.53 7.34 -1.07
CA GLY A 820 30.98 7.48 -1.14
C GLY A 820 31.66 6.13 -0.95
N SER A 821 32.81 5.94 -1.56
CA SER A 821 33.67 4.78 -1.31
C SER A 821 35.15 5.10 -1.42
N ILE A 822 35.96 4.31 -0.74
CA ILE A 822 37.42 4.27 -0.87
C ILE A 822 37.88 2.80 -0.84
N ASP A 823 38.84 2.45 -1.68
CA ASP A 823 39.47 1.13 -1.67
C ASP A 823 40.97 1.17 -1.29
N SER A 824 41.54 0.00 -1.00
CA SER A 824 42.96 -0.19 -0.72
C SER A 824 43.89 0.12 -1.90
N ASN A 825 43.34 0.23 -3.11
CA ASN A 825 44.05 0.65 -4.32
C ASN A 825 44.05 2.19 -4.52
N TRP A 826 43.60 2.93 -3.51
CA TRP A 826 43.46 4.39 -3.52
C TRP A 826 42.54 4.90 -4.65
N VAL A 827 41.46 4.16 -4.92
CA VAL A 827 40.33 4.63 -5.71
C VAL A 827 39.31 5.26 -4.77
N VAL A 828 39.06 6.55 -4.95
CA VAL A 828 38.01 7.29 -4.26
C VAL A 828 36.83 7.48 -5.21
N GLY A 829 35.67 6.97 -4.82
CA GLY A 829 34.42 7.05 -5.57
C GLY A 829 33.39 7.90 -4.85
N ALA A 830 32.62 8.69 -5.59
CA ALA A 830 31.45 9.38 -5.08
C ALA A 830 30.30 9.35 -6.10
N THR A 831 29.07 9.30 -5.61
CA THR A 831 27.85 9.44 -6.43
C THR A 831 26.83 10.27 -5.65
N LEU A 832 26.32 11.31 -6.30
CA LEU A 832 25.29 12.21 -5.81
C LEU A 832 24.05 12.07 -6.70
N GLU A 833 23.00 11.46 -6.17
CA GLU A 833 21.69 11.38 -6.80
C GLU A 833 20.75 12.45 -6.21
N LYS A 834 20.02 13.16 -7.06
CA LYS A 834 19.09 14.23 -6.73
C LYS A 834 17.77 14.02 -7.44
N LYS A 835 16.70 13.75 -6.68
CA LYS A 835 15.33 13.57 -7.20
C LYS A 835 14.63 14.92 -7.24
N LEU A 836 14.21 15.37 -8.41
CA LEU A 836 13.66 16.71 -8.65
C LEU A 836 12.12 16.74 -8.59
N LEU A 837 11.56 16.31 -7.45
CA LEU A 837 10.11 16.37 -7.22
C LEU A 837 9.57 17.82 -7.37
N PRO A 838 8.45 18.05 -8.07
CA PRO A 838 7.47 17.06 -8.54
C PRO A 838 7.71 16.52 -9.96
N LEU A 839 8.81 16.86 -10.62
CA LEU A 839 9.13 16.30 -11.93
C LEU A 839 9.58 14.83 -11.78
N PRO A 840 9.21 13.94 -12.72
CA PRO A 840 9.72 12.57 -12.80
C PRO A 840 11.15 12.59 -13.39
N LEU A 841 12.06 13.29 -12.71
CA LEU A 841 13.44 13.52 -13.13
C LEU A 841 14.38 13.30 -11.95
N SER A 842 15.32 12.37 -12.11
CA SER A 842 16.42 12.14 -11.16
C SER A 842 17.74 12.42 -11.85
N LEU A 843 18.54 13.32 -11.28
CA LEU A 843 19.89 13.63 -11.76
C LEU A 843 20.90 12.86 -10.92
N VAL A 844 21.92 12.33 -11.56
CA VAL A 844 23.02 11.59 -10.92
C VAL A 844 24.33 12.23 -11.35
N LEU A 845 25.22 12.53 -10.42
CA LEU A 845 26.59 12.94 -10.70
C LEU A 845 27.50 11.92 -10.03
N CYS A 846 28.47 11.37 -10.76
CA CYS A 846 29.43 10.43 -10.20
C CYS A 846 30.86 10.83 -10.60
N THR A 847 31.78 10.56 -9.69
CA THR A 847 33.20 10.89 -9.85
C THR A 847 34.03 9.78 -9.23
N PHE A 848 35.01 9.27 -9.96
CA PHE A 848 35.95 8.24 -9.51
C PHE A 848 37.37 8.72 -9.80
N LEU A 849 38.22 8.74 -8.78
CA LEU A 849 39.61 9.13 -8.86
C LEU A 849 40.49 7.97 -8.38
N ASN A 850 41.24 7.36 -9.29
CA ASN A 850 42.29 6.41 -8.95
C ASN A 850 43.61 7.17 -8.79
N HIS A 851 44.05 7.36 -7.54
CA HIS A 851 45.29 8.09 -7.23
C HIS A 851 46.55 7.34 -7.71
N SER A 852 46.57 6.01 -7.63
CA SER A 852 47.71 5.18 -8.06
C SER A 852 47.97 5.27 -9.57
N LYS A 853 46.91 5.28 -10.37
CA LYS A 853 46.95 5.30 -11.85
C LYS A 853 46.73 6.70 -12.44
N ASN A 854 46.60 7.72 -11.58
CA ASN A 854 46.23 9.09 -11.91
C ASN A 854 45.06 9.21 -12.92
N LYS A 855 44.04 8.34 -12.76
CA LYS A 855 42.89 8.27 -13.66
C LYS A 855 41.68 8.90 -12.98
N PHE A 856 41.18 9.99 -13.55
CA PHE A 856 39.91 10.61 -13.16
C PHE A 856 38.82 10.24 -14.17
N GLN A 857 37.67 9.81 -13.67
CA GLN A 857 36.45 9.57 -14.42
C GLN A 857 35.32 10.37 -13.80
N CYS A 858 34.55 11.06 -14.63
CA CYS A 858 33.34 11.77 -14.24
C CYS A 858 32.19 11.30 -15.12
N GLY A 859 31.01 11.13 -14.54
CA GLY A 859 29.79 10.76 -15.24
C GLY A 859 28.60 11.58 -14.77
N PHE A 860 27.78 12.01 -15.72
CA PHE A 860 26.51 12.69 -15.47
C PHE A 860 25.35 11.83 -15.97
N GLY A 861 24.34 11.63 -15.13
CA GLY A 861 23.17 10.82 -15.40
C GLY A 861 21.89 11.64 -15.29
N ALA A 862 20.95 11.41 -16.19
CA ALA A 862 19.58 11.88 -16.09
C ALA A 862 18.62 10.70 -16.30
N THR A 863 17.74 10.44 -15.35
CA THR A 863 16.66 9.45 -15.45
C THR A 863 15.33 10.17 -15.48
N ILE A 864 14.57 9.96 -16.55
CA ILE A 864 13.25 10.54 -16.80
C ILE A 864 12.21 9.41 -16.81
N GLY A 865 11.12 9.52 -16.06
CA GLY A 865 10.03 8.51 -16.07
C GLY A 865 9.22 8.48 -14.79
#